data_AF-A0AAE1RJN2-F1
#
_entry.id   AF-A0AAE1RJN2-F1
#
_cell.length_a   1.000
_cell.length_b   1.000
_cell.length_c   1.000
_cell.angle_alpha   90.00
_cell.angle_beta   90.00
_cell.angle_gamma   90.00
#
_symmetry.space_group_name_H-M   'P 1'
#
loop_
_entity.id
_entity.type
_entity.pdbx_description
1 polymer ?
#
loop_
_entity_poly.entity_id
_entity_poly.type
_entity_poly.pdbx_seq_one_letter_code
_entity_poly.pdbx_strand_id
1 'polypeptide(L)'
;MENLNSNYYYYLAILLCFVIFLLKHLRHPRKRLPPSPLSLPIIGHLYLIKNSLHQTLTSLSTKYGPVMYLRFGCRNMLVVSSPSAVEECFTKNDIVFANRPQSMAGDKFSFNYTAVVWAPYGYLWRALRRLTVIELFSSNSLQKSSAMRSEEIGLLIRGLLKASNKNGTSGAKVNSSSWVFTFVFNVMMRTGTGKRCVSEEDIGTEKGKQIIEEIRGIFFASLLVMNVCDFFPVLKWFGYKGIEKGMVSLHKKRNEFLNNLFDEFRQKKVISTDRNREKKSTLVETLLSLQESEPEFYTDDLIKSVITVLLIAGTETTSMTIQWAMSLLLAHPEAFHKLRAEIDSKVGYERLLNGSDLTNLPYLQCVINETLRLYPPVPLLLPHYSLEDCTVGGYDVPKHTILMVNAWAIHRDPKLWDEPEKFKPERFGEMEWENEGFNYKFVPFGMGRRACPGATMGLHTVSLVLGSLVKWFDWESVELEENLDARYDSRITLNKDKPLERAQPECYTYDIIKGVIMVMFTAGTHTSAVTMEWAMSLLLNHPEVMKKARLEIDNLVGEDRLLEELDILKLPYLRCIINETLRLFPAGPLLVPHFSSQECTIEGYHIPKERFEGIEGSKFLPFGMGRRACPGSGLAMRLIGLSLGLFIKCFEWEIIGPGLVGLGESCGLMLSKLEPLEALYRPRESMATLLSQF
;
A
#
# COMPACT_ATOMS: atom_id res chain seq x y z
N MET A 1 40.92 51.49 27.78
CA MET A 1 39.45 51.67 27.78
C MET A 1 38.75 50.63 26.90
N GLU A 2 39.49 49.79 26.17
CA GLU A 2 38.95 48.97 25.07
C GLU A 2 37.87 47.95 25.46
N ASN A 3 37.90 47.39 26.67
CA ASN A 3 36.91 46.37 27.09
C ASN A 3 35.45 46.87 27.11
N LEU A 4 35.20 48.19 27.26
CA LEU A 4 33.84 48.73 27.16
C LEU A 4 33.31 48.71 25.72
N ASN A 5 34.17 48.98 24.73
CA ASN A 5 33.77 49.00 23.32
C ASN A 5 33.40 47.58 22.82
N SER A 6 34.13 46.55 23.27
CA SER A 6 33.81 45.15 22.92
C SER A 6 32.38 44.77 23.32
N ASN A 7 32.00 45.04 24.57
CA ASN A 7 30.65 44.77 25.08
C ASN A 7 29.57 45.57 24.34
N TYR A 8 29.86 46.83 23.95
CA TYR A 8 28.91 47.65 23.19
C TYR A 8 28.51 46.98 21.86
N TYR A 9 29.47 46.41 21.11
CA TYR A 9 29.16 45.69 19.86
C TYR A 9 28.32 44.43 20.11
N TYR A 10 28.54 43.70 21.22
CA TYR A 10 27.69 42.56 21.59
C TYR A 10 26.25 42.99 21.90
N TYR A 11 26.04 44.03 22.72
CA TYR A 11 24.69 44.52 23.00
C TYR A 11 24.00 45.10 21.77
N LEU A 12 24.74 45.81 20.90
CA LEU A 12 24.21 46.34 19.64
C LEU A 12 23.81 45.20 18.68
N ALA A 13 24.60 44.12 18.60
CA ALA A 13 24.27 42.94 17.80
C ALA A 13 23.03 42.20 18.35
N ILE A 14 22.90 42.06 19.68
CA ILE A 14 21.71 41.49 20.32
C ILE A 14 20.47 42.35 20.02
N LEU A 15 20.58 43.68 20.16
CA LEU A 15 19.50 44.62 19.86
C LEU A 15 19.12 44.57 18.37
N LEU A 16 20.10 44.53 17.45
CA LEU A 16 19.84 44.43 16.02
C LEU A 16 19.14 43.11 15.67
N CYS A 17 19.58 41.98 16.24
CA CYS A 17 18.91 40.69 16.10
C CYS A 17 17.47 40.71 16.64
N PHE A 18 17.25 41.35 17.79
CA PHE A 18 15.92 41.50 18.39
C PHE A 18 15.00 42.40 17.54
N VAL A 19 15.51 43.50 16.99
CA VAL A 19 14.79 44.39 16.08
C VAL A 19 14.50 43.71 14.73
N ILE A 20 15.44 42.95 14.17
CA ILE A 20 15.21 42.15 12.95
C ILE A 20 14.17 41.05 13.19
N PHE A 21 14.19 40.42 14.37
CA PHE A 21 13.18 39.44 14.78
C PHE A 21 11.78 40.08 14.90
N LEU A 22 11.66 41.22 15.60
CA LEU A 22 10.43 42.01 15.69
C LEU A 22 9.94 42.47 14.32
N LEU A 23 10.80 43.02 13.47
CA LEU A 23 10.43 43.50 12.14
C LEU A 23 10.00 42.37 11.21
N LYS A 24 10.58 41.16 11.32
CA LYS A 24 10.03 39.96 10.66
C LYS A 24 8.65 39.61 11.21
N HIS A 25 8.52 39.52 12.54
CA HIS A 25 7.27 39.13 13.19
C HIS A 25 6.11 40.09 12.88
N LEU A 26 6.40 41.39 12.73
CA LEU A 26 5.43 42.44 12.42
C LEU A 26 5.14 42.61 10.91
N ARG A 27 6.07 42.24 10.02
CA ARG A 27 5.90 42.35 8.56
C ARG A 27 5.34 41.11 7.87
N HIS A 28 5.24 39.97 8.56
CA HIS A 28 4.52 38.84 7.99
C HIS A 28 3.01 39.14 7.89
N PRO A 29 2.36 38.93 6.73
CA PRO A 29 0.92 39.06 6.64
C PRO A 29 0.26 38.06 7.59
N ARG A 30 -0.90 38.43 8.17
CA ARG A 30 -1.67 37.61 9.11
C ARG A 30 -2.31 36.41 8.40
N LYS A 31 -1.48 35.42 8.03
CA LYS A 31 -1.92 34.11 7.56
C LYS A 31 -2.81 33.47 8.63
N ARG A 32 -3.93 32.88 8.19
CA ARG A 32 -4.83 32.07 9.00
C ARG A 32 -4.21 30.68 9.20
N LEU A 33 -3.09 30.61 9.92
CA LEU A 33 -2.46 29.34 10.24
C LEU A 33 -3.42 28.44 11.05
N PRO A 34 -3.33 27.09 10.93
CA PRO A 34 -4.14 26.20 11.74
C PRO A 34 -3.87 26.36 13.25
N PRO A 35 -4.84 26.01 14.12
CA PRO A 35 -4.68 26.02 15.57
C PRO A 35 -3.38 25.36 16.04
N SER A 36 -2.71 26.02 16.99
CA SER A 36 -1.43 25.58 17.54
C SER A 36 -1.47 25.67 19.07
N PRO A 37 -0.94 24.69 19.81
CA PRO A 37 -0.56 24.88 21.20
C PRO A 37 0.53 25.95 21.36
N LEU A 38 0.93 26.25 22.60
CA LEU A 38 2.04 27.16 22.86
C LEU A 38 3.35 26.60 22.29
N SER A 39 4.04 27.39 21.46
CA SER A 39 5.34 27.01 20.90
C SER A 39 6.48 27.61 21.71
N LEU A 40 7.33 26.78 22.31
CA LEU A 40 8.49 27.26 23.06
C LEU A 40 9.63 27.72 22.12
N PRO A 41 10.43 28.72 22.51
CA PRO A 41 11.61 29.14 21.76
C PRO A 41 12.55 27.97 21.45
N ILE A 42 13.21 28.02 20.29
CA ILE A 42 14.10 26.98 19.74
C ILE A 42 13.40 25.63 19.50
N ILE A 43 12.95 24.92 20.54
CA ILE A 43 12.43 23.54 20.48
C ILE A 43 11.03 23.41 19.87
N GLY A 44 10.23 24.48 19.88
CA GLY A 44 8.84 24.47 19.42
C GLY A 44 7.95 23.63 20.35
N HIS A 45 7.44 22.52 19.81
CA HIS A 45 6.41 21.68 20.42
C HIS A 45 6.90 20.28 20.85
N LEU A 46 8.19 19.97 20.67
CA LEU A 46 8.75 18.66 21.04
C LEU A 46 8.54 18.31 22.53
N TYR A 47 8.42 19.32 23.39
CA TYR A 47 8.17 19.16 24.83
C TYR A 47 6.75 18.64 25.19
N LEU A 48 5.80 18.69 24.24
CA LEU A 48 4.44 18.17 24.44
C LEU A 48 4.37 16.64 24.31
N ILE A 49 5.37 16.03 23.67
CA ILE A 49 5.40 14.59 23.40
C ILE A 49 5.93 13.90 24.65
N LYS A 50 5.03 13.20 25.35
CA LYS A 50 5.32 12.46 26.59
C LYS A 50 5.24 10.95 26.39
N ASN A 51 4.26 10.51 25.60
CA ASN A 51 4.04 9.12 25.21
C ASN A 51 4.55 8.91 23.78
N SER A 52 4.04 7.89 23.07
CA SER A 52 4.23 7.80 21.62
C SER A 52 3.65 9.03 20.90
N LEU A 53 4.23 9.35 19.73
CA LEU A 53 3.84 10.56 19.02
C LEU A 53 2.39 10.49 18.52
N HIS A 54 1.92 9.33 18.05
CA HIS A 54 0.58 9.21 17.50
C HIS A 54 -0.51 9.41 18.56
N GLN A 55 -0.35 8.87 19.78
CA GLN A 55 -1.23 9.18 20.91
C GLN A 55 -1.17 10.66 21.29
N THR A 56 0.03 11.23 21.36
CA THR A 56 0.21 12.66 21.68
C THR A 56 -0.51 13.55 20.66
N LEU A 57 -0.33 13.28 19.37
CA LEU A 57 -1.00 14.03 18.29
C LEU A 57 -2.51 13.80 18.28
N THR A 58 -2.97 12.61 18.65
CA THR A 58 -4.41 12.32 18.82
C THR A 58 -4.99 13.21 19.92
N SER A 59 -4.42 13.15 21.13
CA SER A 59 -4.83 13.98 22.28
C SER A 59 -4.79 15.49 21.99
N LEU A 60 -3.76 15.96 21.28
CA LEU A 60 -3.68 17.36 20.85
C LEU A 60 -4.76 17.68 19.81
N SER A 61 -5.03 16.82 18.83
CA SER A 61 -6.09 17.07 17.83
C SER A 61 -7.50 17.06 18.43
N THR A 62 -7.76 16.26 19.48
CA THR A 62 -9.00 16.33 20.26
C THR A 62 -9.18 17.69 20.96
N LYS A 63 -8.08 18.36 21.34
CA LYS A 63 -8.10 19.66 22.03
C LYS A 63 -8.06 20.88 21.11
N TYR A 64 -7.31 20.81 20.01
CA TYR A 64 -7.06 21.95 19.11
C TYR A 64 -7.78 21.84 17.75
N GLY A 65 -8.43 20.72 17.48
CA GLY A 65 -9.13 20.45 16.22
C GLY A 65 -8.35 19.52 15.28
N PRO A 66 -9.02 18.98 14.24
CA PRO A 66 -8.47 17.91 13.40
C PRO A 66 -7.54 18.41 12.27
N VAL A 67 -7.24 19.71 12.24
CA VAL A 67 -6.19 20.32 11.39
C VAL A 67 -5.41 21.25 12.31
N MET A 68 -4.18 20.89 12.65
CA MET A 68 -3.38 21.61 13.64
C MET A 68 -1.95 21.88 13.15
N TYR A 69 -1.41 23.02 13.57
CA TYR A 69 -0.06 23.46 13.21
C TYR A 69 0.90 23.22 14.38
N LEU A 70 2.01 22.56 14.09
CA LEU A 70 3.07 22.25 15.04
C LEU A 70 4.43 22.64 14.47
N ARG A 71 5.45 22.50 15.31
CA ARG A 71 6.83 22.90 15.02
C ARG A 71 7.76 22.03 15.84
N PHE A 72 8.65 21.28 15.20
CA PHE A 72 9.65 20.47 15.87
C PHE A 72 11.04 21.03 15.55
N GLY A 73 11.66 21.68 16.55
CA GLY A 73 12.89 22.45 16.34
C GLY A 73 12.71 23.56 15.30
N CYS A 74 13.42 23.45 14.17
CA CYS A 74 13.29 24.36 13.02
C CYS A 74 12.28 23.93 11.94
N ARG A 75 11.57 22.81 12.11
CA ARG A 75 10.64 22.27 11.10
C ARG A 75 9.20 22.63 11.42
N ASN A 76 8.47 23.13 10.42
CA ASN A 76 7.02 23.33 10.47
C ASN A 76 6.32 22.00 10.19
N MET A 77 5.28 21.69 10.96
CA MET A 77 4.49 20.47 10.81
C MET A 77 3.00 20.82 10.69
N LEU A 78 2.30 20.20 9.75
CA LEU A 78 0.84 20.18 9.67
C LEU A 78 0.38 18.77 10.06
N VAL A 79 -0.51 18.65 11.04
CA VAL A 79 -1.10 17.37 11.41
C VAL A 79 -2.58 17.40 11.06
N VAL A 80 -3.04 16.40 10.31
CA VAL A 80 -4.46 16.20 10.00
C VAL A 80 -4.98 14.91 10.62
N SER A 81 -6.13 14.99 11.27
CA SER A 81 -6.81 13.92 12.00
C SER A 81 -8.29 13.80 11.58
N SER A 82 -8.66 14.15 10.34
CA SER A 82 -10.04 13.98 9.84
C SER A 82 -10.10 13.60 8.35
N PRO A 83 -11.14 12.86 7.92
CA PRO A 83 -11.35 12.45 6.53
C PRO A 83 -11.25 13.60 5.52
N SER A 84 -12.01 14.68 5.72
CA SER A 84 -12.06 15.81 4.78
C SER A 84 -10.75 16.60 4.69
N ALA A 85 -9.95 16.65 5.75
CA ALA A 85 -8.62 17.26 5.71
C ALA A 85 -7.60 16.36 4.98
N VAL A 86 -7.74 15.03 5.09
CA VAL A 86 -6.94 14.06 4.32
C VAL A 86 -7.32 14.11 2.84
N GLU A 87 -8.61 14.28 2.54
CA GLU A 87 -9.11 14.52 1.18
C GLU A 87 -8.53 15.79 0.57
N GLU A 88 -8.61 16.94 1.24
CA GLU A 88 -8.06 18.19 0.69
C GLU A 88 -6.54 18.09 0.47
N CYS A 89 -5.82 17.34 1.32
CA CYS A 89 -4.40 17.04 1.16
C CYS A 89 -4.08 16.15 -0.06
N PHE A 90 -4.93 15.18 -0.39
CA PHE A 90 -4.64 14.15 -1.42
C PHE A 90 -5.54 14.20 -2.67
N THR A 91 -6.37 15.22 -2.80
CA THR A 91 -7.06 15.59 -4.05
C THR A 91 -6.55 16.94 -4.55
N LYS A 92 -7.00 18.04 -3.93
CA LYS A 92 -6.67 19.43 -4.26
C LYS A 92 -5.18 19.74 -4.14
N ASN A 93 -4.55 19.32 -3.04
CA ASN A 93 -3.15 19.64 -2.74
C ASN A 93 -2.17 18.48 -3.02
N ASP A 94 -2.62 17.41 -3.70
CA ASP A 94 -1.86 16.18 -3.93
C ASP A 94 -0.46 16.41 -4.52
N ILE A 95 -0.34 17.29 -5.52
CA ILE A 95 0.96 17.65 -6.12
C ILE A 95 1.82 18.50 -5.18
N VAL A 96 1.22 19.46 -4.46
CA VAL A 96 1.93 20.32 -3.50
C VAL A 96 2.59 19.47 -2.42
N PHE A 97 1.84 18.49 -1.88
CA PHE A 97 2.32 17.54 -0.88
C PHE A 97 3.03 16.32 -1.45
N ALA A 98 3.22 16.18 -2.77
CA ALA A 98 3.78 14.97 -3.39
C ALA A 98 5.25 14.70 -3.05
N ASN A 99 5.91 15.52 -2.23
CA ASN A 99 7.32 15.41 -1.86
C ASN A 99 7.54 14.83 -0.46
N ARG A 100 8.80 14.53 -0.13
CA ARG A 100 9.24 14.09 1.21
C ARG A 100 10.15 15.14 1.85
N PRO A 101 10.18 15.25 3.20
CA PRO A 101 11.10 16.16 3.87
C PRO A 101 12.56 15.70 3.70
N GLN A 102 13.47 16.67 3.52
CA GLN A 102 14.90 16.42 3.53
C GLN A 102 15.40 16.06 4.95
N SER A 103 16.13 14.96 5.05
CA SER A 103 16.63 14.38 6.31
C SER A 103 17.95 13.62 6.12
N MET A 104 18.65 13.29 7.21
CA MET A 104 19.86 12.46 7.12
C MET A 104 19.58 11.05 6.60
N ALA A 105 18.36 10.52 6.77
CA ALA A 105 18.01 9.20 6.25
C ALA A 105 17.78 9.23 4.73
N GLY A 106 17.17 10.28 4.19
CA GLY A 106 17.09 10.48 2.75
C GLY A 106 18.48 10.60 2.12
N ASP A 107 19.34 11.43 2.71
CA ASP A 107 20.74 11.61 2.32
C ASP A 107 21.54 10.28 2.37
N LYS A 108 21.72 9.71 3.58
CA LYS A 108 22.63 8.58 3.81
C LYS A 108 22.09 7.18 3.47
N PHE A 109 20.77 6.96 3.38
CA PHE A 109 20.19 5.62 3.19
C PHE A 109 19.39 5.44 1.91
N SER A 110 19.13 6.51 1.16
CA SER A 110 18.41 6.44 -0.12
C SER A 110 19.26 6.87 -1.31
N PHE A 111 20.60 6.74 -1.18
CA PHE A 111 21.61 7.06 -2.19
C PHE A 111 21.37 8.46 -2.79
N ASN A 112 21.46 9.50 -1.93
CA ASN A 112 21.14 10.89 -2.26
C ASN A 112 19.73 11.05 -2.88
N TYR A 113 18.70 10.62 -2.15
CA TYR A 113 17.28 10.75 -2.55
C TYR A 113 16.92 10.10 -3.89
N THR A 114 17.59 9.02 -4.30
CA THR A 114 17.22 8.25 -5.50
C THR A 114 16.23 7.12 -5.21
N ALA A 115 16.13 6.60 -3.97
CA ALA A 115 15.16 5.53 -3.67
C ALA A 115 13.70 6.02 -3.77
N VAL A 116 12.81 5.18 -4.33
CA VAL A 116 11.39 5.53 -4.67
C VAL A 116 10.55 6.09 -3.51
N VAL A 117 10.90 5.77 -2.26
CA VAL A 117 10.24 6.31 -1.06
C VAL A 117 10.57 7.79 -0.83
N TRP A 118 11.84 8.18 -1.00
CA TRP A 118 12.38 9.51 -0.74
C TRP A 118 12.46 10.42 -1.97
N ALA A 119 12.54 9.85 -3.17
CA ALA A 119 12.78 10.60 -4.40
C ALA A 119 11.78 11.75 -4.58
N PRO A 120 12.24 12.99 -4.87
CA PRO A 120 11.36 14.14 -5.12
C PRO A 120 10.37 13.88 -6.25
N TYR A 121 9.22 14.54 -6.18
CA TYR A 121 8.19 14.40 -7.22
C TYR A 121 8.69 15.00 -8.54
N GLY A 122 8.85 14.16 -9.56
CA GLY A 122 9.50 14.55 -10.81
C GLY A 122 9.56 13.41 -11.82
N TYR A 123 10.55 13.42 -12.72
CA TYR A 123 10.78 12.33 -13.68
C TYR A 123 11.20 11.04 -12.98
N LEU A 124 12.31 11.07 -12.23
CA LEU A 124 12.90 9.91 -11.55
C LEU A 124 11.89 9.15 -10.68
N TRP A 125 11.15 9.85 -9.81
CA TRP A 125 10.13 9.20 -8.98
C TRP A 125 9.02 8.55 -9.81
N ARG A 126 8.53 9.18 -10.89
CA ARG A 126 7.50 8.58 -11.75
C ARG A 126 8.00 7.33 -12.47
N ALA A 127 9.25 7.34 -12.94
CA ALA A 127 9.87 6.19 -13.59
C ALA A 127 10.06 5.02 -12.60
N LEU A 128 10.67 5.28 -11.44
CA LEU A 128 10.80 4.30 -10.34
C LEU A 128 9.45 3.75 -9.88
N ARG A 129 8.43 4.62 -9.80
CA ARG A 129 7.09 4.22 -9.40
C ARG A 129 6.43 3.33 -10.45
N ARG A 130 6.57 3.66 -11.74
CA ARG A 130 6.09 2.82 -12.84
C ARG A 130 6.78 1.46 -12.83
N LEU A 131 8.11 1.43 -12.71
CA LEU A 131 8.88 0.19 -12.66
C LEU A 131 8.46 -0.69 -11.50
N THR A 132 8.41 -0.15 -10.28
CA THR A 132 8.04 -0.95 -9.10
C THR A 132 6.62 -1.49 -9.20
N VAL A 133 5.65 -0.72 -9.69
CA VAL A 133 4.28 -1.22 -9.94
C VAL A 133 4.25 -2.32 -11.00
N ILE A 134 4.98 -2.18 -12.11
CA ILE A 134 4.97 -3.20 -13.18
C ILE A 134 5.70 -4.47 -12.75
N GLU A 135 6.96 -4.37 -12.31
CA GLU A 135 7.84 -5.52 -12.12
C GLU A 135 7.60 -6.28 -10.82
N LEU A 136 7.16 -5.62 -9.75
CA LEU A 136 6.92 -6.28 -8.45
C LEU A 136 5.44 -6.53 -8.18
N PHE A 137 4.61 -5.51 -8.32
CA PHE A 137 3.31 -5.47 -7.65
C PHE A 137 2.10 -5.56 -8.58
N SER A 138 2.33 -5.73 -9.89
CA SER A 138 1.28 -6.05 -10.85
C SER A 138 0.72 -7.44 -10.57
N SER A 139 -0.56 -7.69 -10.88
CA SER A 139 -1.19 -9.01 -10.70
C SER A 139 -0.40 -10.13 -11.39
N ASN A 140 0.18 -9.84 -12.55
CA ASN A 140 1.07 -10.74 -13.29
C ASN A 140 2.35 -11.08 -12.49
N SER A 141 3.06 -10.09 -11.95
CA SER A 141 4.23 -10.33 -11.10
C SER A 141 3.88 -11.06 -9.80
N LEU A 142 2.72 -10.78 -9.21
CA LEU A 142 2.22 -11.50 -8.03
C LEU A 142 1.83 -12.95 -8.36
N GLN A 143 1.31 -13.24 -9.55
CA GLN A 143 1.03 -14.59 -10.04
C GLN A 143 2.32 -15.36 -10.36
N LYS A 144 3.29 -14.76 -11.07
CA LYS A 144 4.62 -15.36 -11.33
C LYS A 144 5.34 -15.79 -10.05
N SER A 145 5.19 -14.99 -8.98
CA SER A 145 5.79 -15.25 -7.66
C SER A 145 4.90 -16.06 -6.71
N SER A 146 3.76 -16.58 -7.16
CA SER A 146 2.80 -17.31 -6.31
C SER A 146 3.37 -18.62 -5.75
N ALA A 147 3.90 -19.50 -6.60
CA ALA A 147 4.49 -20.78 -6.18
C ALA A 147 5.63 -20.58 -5.16
N MET A 148 6.45 -19.54 -5.34
CA MET A 148 7.49 -19.14 -4.39
C MET A 148 6.92 -18.80 -3.00
N ARG A 149 5.81 -18.04 -2.94
CA ARG A 149 5.14 -17.74 -1.65
C ARG A 149 4.55 -19.00 -1.03
N SER A 150 3.88 -19.85 -1.80
CA SER A 150 3.32 -21.12 -1.32
C SER A 150 4.41 -22.05 -0.75
N GLU A 151 5.60 -22.06 -1.36
CA GLU A 151 6.76 -22.80 -0.87
C GLU A 151 7.29 -22.23 0.46
N GLU A 152 7.43 -20.91 0.61
CA GLU A 152 7.80 -20.30 1.91
C GLU A 152 6.74 -20.55 2.99
N ILE A 153 5.44 -20.58 2.63
CA ILE A 153 4.37 -20.90 3.58
C ILE A 153 4.49 -22.37 4.02
N GLY A 154 4.68 -23.28 3.07
CA GLY A 154 4.94 -24.69 3.35
C GLY A 154 6.20 -24.92 4.19
N LEU A 155 7.20 -24.03 4.12
CA LEU A 155 8.37 -24.04 5.01
C LEU A 155 8.04 -23.52 6.42
N LEU A 156 7.30 -22.42 6.54
CA LEU A 156 6.85 -21.87 7.82
C LEU A 156 6.01 -22.90 8.60
N ILE A 157 5.00 -23.49 7.95
CA ILE A 157 4.13 -24.50 8.57
C ILE A 157 4.93 -25.76 8.95
N ARG A 158 5.80 -26.29 8.06
CA ARG A 158 6.69 -27.43 8.39
C ARG A 158 7.62 -27.12 9.55
N GLY A 159 8.19 -25.92 9.61
CA GLY A 159 9.10 -25.51 10.67
C GLY A 159 8.40 -25.39 12.03
N LEU A 160 7.22 -24.78 12.06
CA LEU A 160 6.38 -24.67 13.26
C LEU A 160 5.94 -26.06 13.77
N LEU A 161 5.53 -26.97 12.87
CA LEU A 161 5.19 -28.35 13.22
C LEU A 161 6.41 -29.13 13.77
N LYS A 162 7.59 -28.99 13.14
CA LYS A 162 8.86 -29.54 13.66
C LYS A 162 9.23 -28.96 15.03
N ALA A 163 8.84 -27.72 15.34
CA ALA A 163 9.07 -27.10 16.64
C ALA A 163 8.07 -27.61 17.71
N SER A 164 6.80 -27.76 17.36
CA SER A 164 5.76 -28.32 18.24
C SER A 164 6.10 -29.76 18.67
N ASN A 165 6.38 -30.63 17.70
CA ASN A 165 6.57 -32.06 17.95
C ASN A 165 7.80 -32.39 18.82
N LYS A 166 8.77 -31.47 18.95
CA LYS A 166 9.92 -31.62 19.85
C LYS A 166 9.56 -31.59 21.33
N ASN A 167 8.39 -31.05 21.68
CA ASN A 167 7.92 -30.91 23.06
C ASN A 167 6.83 -31.94 23.42
N GLY A 168 6.51 -32.88 22.53
CA GLY A 168 5.43 -33.86 22.73
C GLY A 168 4.06 -33.19 22.82
N THR A 169 3.22 -33.66 23.75
CA THR A 169 1.84 -33.18 23.94
C THR A 169 1.74 -31.85 24.68
N SER A 170 2.84 -31.30 25.22
CA SER A 170 2.84 -30.06 26.01
C SER A 170 2.90 -28.77 25.18
N GLY A 171 2.85 -28.87 23.84
CA GLY A 171 2.94 -27.72 22.93
C GLY A 171 4.31 -27.02 22.94
N ALA A 172 4.46 -25.98 22.12
CA ALA A 172 5.71 -25.21 22.02
C ALA A 172 5.49 -23.70 22.17
N LYS A 173 6.21 -23.08 23.12
CA LYS A 173 6.26 -21.63 23.28
C LYS A 173 7.08 -21.01 22.14
N VAL A 174 6.40 -20.61 21.06
CA VAL A 174 7.00 -20.02 19.86
C VAL A 174 7.04 -18.49 19.96
N ASN A 175 8.22 -17.89 19.75
CA ASN A 175 8.32 -16.45 19.50
C ASN A 175 7.85 -16.13 18.07
N SER A 176 6.56 -15.83 17.92
CA SER A 176 5.93 -15.54 16.62
C SER A 176 6.57 -14.38 15.86
N SER A 177 7.16 -13.39 16.54
CA SER A 177 7.85 -12.27 15.89
C SER A 177 9.04 -12.72 15.06
N SER A 178 9.90 -13.57 15.65
CA SER A 178 11.08 -14.10 14.96
C SER A 178 10.69 -14.96 13.75
N TRP A 179 9.71 -15.86 13.91
CA TRP A 179 9.25 -16.76 12.85
C TRP A 179 8.57 -16.02 11.69
N VAL A 180 7.63 -15.12 11.99
CA VAL A 180 6.92 -14.33 10.97
C VAL A 180 7.87 -13.39 10.25
N PHE A 181 8.78 -12.70 10.97
CA PHE A 181 9.78 -11.83 10.33
C PHE A 181 10.73 -12.63 9.43
N THR A 182 11.20 -13.81 9.86
CA THR A 182 12.04 -14.71 9.04
C THR A 182 11.34 -15.09 7.74
N PHE A 183 10.07 -15.53 7.84
CA PHE A 183 9.25 -15.88 6.68
C PHE A 183 9.10 -14.68 5.73
N VAL A 184 8.66 -13.52 6.21
CA VAL A 184 8.40 -12.37 5.33
C VAL A 184 9.71 -11.87 4.71
N PHE A 185 10.82 -11.84 5.46
CA PHE A 185 12.12 -11.43 4.91
C PHE A 185 12.60 -12.39 3.82
N ASN A 186 12.42 -13.71 4.00
CA ASN A 186 12.67 -14.69 2.94
C ASN A 186 11.77 -14.46 1.71
N VAL A 187 10.47 -14.17 1.88
CA VAL A 187 9.58 -13.82 0.76
C VAL A 187 10.07 -12.57 0.01
N MET A 188 10.48 -11.52 0.71
CA MET A 188 11.02 -10.30 0.08
C MET A 188 12.36 -10.56 -0.63
N MET A 189 13.26 -11.33 -0.01
CA MET A 189 14.54 -11.75 -0.60
C MET A 189 14.33 -12.61 -1.85
N ARG A 190 13.40 -13.57 -1.84
CA ARG A 190 13.08 -14.40 -3.01
C ARG A 190 12.35 -13.62 -4.09
N THR A 191 11.49 -12.66 -3.74
CA THR A 191 10.86 -11.75 -4.72
C THR A 191 11.90 -10.85 -5.39
N GLY A 192 12.86 -10.33 -4.62
CA GLY A 192 13.95 -9.51 -5.15
C GLY A 192 14.96 -10.30 -5.98
N THR A 193 15.35 -11.48 -5.52
CA THR A 193 16.61 -12.16 -5.92
C THR A 193 16.50 -13.67 -6.12
N GLY A 194 15.35 -14.29 -5.87
CA GLY A 194 15.16 -15.75 -5.88
C GLY A 194 15.81 -16.51 -4.71
N LYS A 195 16.79 -15.91 -4.02
CA LYS A 195 17.49 -16.48 -2.87
C LYS A 195 16.73 -16.28 -1.55
N ARG A 196 16.92 -17.21 -0.61
CA ARG A 196 16.57 -17.04 0.81
C ARG A 196 17.73 -16.38 1.56
N CYS A 197 17.44 -15.76 2.71
CA CYS A 197 18.47 -15.34 3.67
C CYS A 197 18.68 -16.39 4.77
N VAL A 198 17.60 -17.09 5.17
CA VAL A 198 17.66 -18.21 6.12
C VAL A 198 17.25 -19.49 5.39
N SER A 199 18.09 -20.53 5.46
CA SER A 199 17.87 -21.82 4.81
C SER A 199 16.73 -22.63 5.45
N GLU A 200 16.19 -23.68 4.80
CA GLU A 200 15.20 -24.58 5.44
C GLU A 200 15.76 -25.19 6.74
N GLU A 201 17.05 -25.53 6.74
CA GLU A 201 17.75 -26.15 7.88
C GLU A 201 17.93 -25.17 9.05
N ASP A 202 18.11 -23.88 8.75
CA ASP A 202 18.33 -22.83 9.75
C ASP A 202 17.04 -22.27 10.36
N ILE A 203 15.88 -22.44 9.71
CA ILE A 203 14.59 -21.92 10.19
C ILE A 203 14.29 -22.44 11.61
N GLY A 204 14.07 -21.50 12.54
CA GLY A 204 13.80 -21.79 13.95
C GLY A 204 15.03 -22.16 14.79
N THR A 205 16.20 -22.36 14.19
CA THR A 205 17.46 -22.65 14.90
C THR A 205 18.09 -21.38 15.48
N GLU A 206 19.07 -21.55 16.37
CA GLU A 206 19.84 -20.41 16.90
C GLU A 206 20.66 -19.70 15.80
N LYS A 207 21.18 -20.44 14.81
CA LYS A 207 21.87 -19.87 13.63
C LYS A 207 20.91 -19.02 12.79
N GLY A 208 19.68 -19.49 12.58
CA GLY A 208 18.62 -18.72 11.91
C GLY A 208 18.26 -17.42 12.63
N LYS A 209 18.15 -17.46 13.97
CA LYS A 209 17.93 -16.24 14.79
C LYS A 209 19.09 -15.25 14.66
N GLN A 210 20.34 -15.73 14.73
CA GLN A 210 21.53 -14.88 14.63
C GLN A 210 21.60 -14.15 13.28
N ILE A 211 21.31 -14.84 12.17
CA ILE A 211 21.19 -14.23 10.83
C ILE A 211 20.11 -13.13 10.83
N ILE A 212 18.96 -13.37 11.47
CA ILE A 212 17.86 -12.41 11.52
C ILE A 212 18.16 -11.19 12.38
N GLU A 213 18.86 -11.34 13.52
CA GLU A 213 19.31 -10.20 14.32
C GLU A 213 20.39 -9.37 13.57
N GLU A 214 21.29 -10.01 12.82
CA GLU A 214 22.22 -9.28 11.94
C GLU A 214 21.48 -8.52 10.84
N ILE A 215 20.49 -9.15 10.18
CA ILE A 215 19.63 -8.49 9.18
C ILE A 215 18.83 -7.32 9.79
N ARG A 216 18.26 -7.47 10.98
CA ARG A 216 17.61 -6.38 11.73
C ARG A 216 18.60 -5.24 12.01
N GLY A 217 19.81 -5.57 12.47
CA GLY A 217 20.91 -4.64 12.69
C GLY A 217 21.36 -3.88 11.43
N ILE A 218 21.44 -4.54 10.28
CA ILE A 218 21.90 -3.94 9.01
C ILE A 218 20.80 -3.09 8.35
N PHE A 219 19.58 -3.61 8.24
CA PHE A 219 18.53 -3.00 7.42
C PHE A 219 17.52 -2.16 8.21
N PHE A 220 17.23 -2.49 9.47
CA PHE A 220 16.08 -1.96 10.23
C PHE A 220 16.49 -1.03 11.39
N ALA A 221 17.68 -1.18 11.97
CA ALA A 221 18.16 -0.42 13.13
C ALA A 221 18.33 1.10 12.92
N SER A 222 18.08 1.63 11.72
CA SER A 222 18.04 3.08 11.46
C SER A 222 16.96 3.49 10.44
N LEU A 223 15.80 2.85 10.51
CA LEU A 223 14.58 3.12 9.72
C LEU A 223 14.04 4.58 9.81
N LEU A 224 14.65 5.45 10.63
CA LEU A 224 14.12 6.75 10.99
C LEU A 224 14.15 7.77 9.84
N VAL A 225 12.99 8.00 9.20
CA VAL A 225 12.82 9.03 8.15
C VAL A 225 13.28 10.42 8.61
N MET A 226 13.18 10.74 9.91
CA MET A 226 13.75 11.95 10.53
C MET A 226 14.30 11.64 11.92
N ASN A 227 15.31 12.39 12.36
CA ASN A 227 15.93 12.27 13.69
C ASN A 227 16.15 13.66 14.33
N VAL A 228 16.66 13.70 15.56
CA VAL A 228 16.88 14.94 16.33
C VAL A 228 17.73 15.99 15.60
N CYS A 229 18.74 15.59 14.82
CA CYS A 229 19.58 16.50 14.06
C CYS A 229 18.88 17.08 12.82
N ASP A 230 17.77 16.49 12.36
CA ASP A 230 16.94 17.05 11.29
C ASP A 230 15.91 18.08 11.80
N PHE A 231 15.62 18.09 13.10
CA PHE A 231 14.92 19.17 13.82
C PHE A 231 15.87 20.27 14.30
N PHE A 232 17.12 19.93 14.63
CA PHE A 232 18.16 20.85 15.11
C PHE A 232 19.47 20.69 14.30
N PRO A 233 19.61 21.33 13.12
CA PRO A 233 20.76 21.15 12.24
C PRO A 233 22.13 21.43 12.87
N VAL A 234 22.20 22.32 13.86
CA VAL A 234 23.42 22.62 14.64
C VAL A 234 24.02 21.38 15.32
N LEU A 235 23.21 20.37 15.65
CA LEU A 235 23.67 19.12 16.23
C LEU A 235 24.51 18.27 15.25
N LYS A 236 24.39 18.51 13.93
CA LYS A 236 25.24 17.85 12.92
C LYS A 236 26.68 18.35 13.00
N TRP A 237 26.89 19.65 13.19
CA TRP A 237 28.21 20.29 13.22
C TRP A 237 29.15 19.72 14.30
N PHE A 238 28.59 19.28 15.42
CA PHE A 238 29.33 18.67 16.53
C PHE A 238 29.19 17.13 16.58
N GLY A 239 28.65 16.51 15.53
CA GLY A 239 28.52 15.05 15.42
C GLY A 239 27.69 14.41 16.53
N TYR A 240 26.59 15.05 16.96
CA TYR A 240 25.84 14.72 18.16
C TYR A 240 25.48 13.22 18.29
N LYS A 241 25.86 12.63 19.44
CA LYS A 241 25.80 11.18 19.77
C LYS A 241 26.31 10.24 18.67
N GLY A 242 27.17 10.73 17.77
CA GLY A 242 27.72 9.94 16.66
C GLY A 242 26.69 9.52 15.60
N ILE A 243 25.47 10.10 15.57
CA ILE A 243 24.36 9.63 14.72
C ILE A 243 24.77 9.49 13.25
N GLU A 244 25.38 10.53 12.66
CA GLU A 244 25.81 10.48 11.26
C GLU A 244 26.89 9.43 11.00
N LYS A 245 27.84 9.23 11.93
CA LYS A 245 28.86 8.16 11.84
C LYS A 245 28.21 6.77 11.90
N GLY A 246 27.21 6.59 12.76
CA GLY A 246 26.41 5.37 12.83
C GLY A 246 25.65 5.09 11.53
N MET A 247 25.02 6.10 10.95
CA MET A 247 24.29 5.99 9.68
C MET A 247 25.22 5.69 8.50
N VAL A 248 26.40 6.33 8.42
CA VAL A 248 27.41 6.01 7.40
C VAL A 248 27.94 4.58 7.57
N SER A 249 28.16 4.11 8.81
CA SER A 249 28.55 2.73 9.09
C SER A 249 27.48 1.72 8.66
N LEU A 250 26.20 1.98 8.96
CA LEU A 250 25.08 1.12 8.55
C LEU A 250 24.88 1.12 7.02
N HIS A 251 25.03 2.26 6.37
CA HIS A 251 24.99 2.38 4.91
C HIS A 251 26.12 1.56 4.26
N LYS A 252 27.33 1.63 4.82
CA LYS A 252 28.46 0.80 4.38
C LYS A 252 28.11 -0.70 4.49
N LYS A 253 27.66 -1.18 5.66
CA LYS A 253 27.27 -2.59 5.85
C LYS A 253 26.17 -3.05 4.88
N ARG A 254 25.14 -2.22 4.67
CA ARG A 254 24.08 -2.49 3.69
C ARG A 254 24.63 -2.61 2.26
N ASN A 255 25.55 -1.74 1.88
CA ASN A 255 26.13 -1.76 0.54
C ASN A 255 27.11 -2.93 0.37
N GLU A 256 27.85 -3.34 1.41
CA GLU A 256 28.67 -4.55 1.40
C GLU A 256 27.80 -5.81 1.20
N PHE A 257 26.69 -5.95 1.93
CA PHE A 257 25.71 -7.01 1.73
C PHE A 257 25.14 -7.03 0.29
N LEU A 258 24.72 -5.86 -0.22
CA LEU A 258 24.11 -5.76 -1.55
C LEU A 258 25.11 -5.93 -2.69
N ASN A 259 26.36 -5.50 -2.53
CA ASN A 259 27.45 -5.75 -3.48
C ASN A 259 27.69 -7.26 -3.59
N ASN A 260 27.97 -7.94 -2.47
CA ASN A 260 28.19 -9.39 -2.44
C ASN A 260 27.03 -10.15 -3.13
N LEU A 261 25.78 -9.77 -2.79
CA LEU A 261 24.57 -10.33 -3.36
C LEU A 261 24.48 -10.15 -4.89
N PHE A 262 24.90 -8.99 -5.42
CA PHE A 262 24.84 -8.64 -6.85
C PHE A 262 26.01 -9.20 -7.66
N ASP A 263 27.21 -9.25 -7.07
CA ASP A 263 28.41 -9.79 -7.73
C ASP A 263 28.25 -11.28 -8.03
N GLU A 264 27.54 -12.04 -7.17
CA GLU A 264 27.10 -13.40 -7.49
C GLU A 264 26.21 -13.48 -8.76
N PHE A 265 25.30 -12.54 -8.99
CA PHE A 265 24.47 -12.54 -10.21
C PHE A 265 25.30 -12.17 -11.45
N ARG A 266 26.23 -11.23 -11.30
CA ARG A 266 27.19 -10.85 -12.35
C ARG A 266 28.08 -12.03 -12.74
N GLN A 267 28.68 -12.73 -11.77
CA GLN A 267 29.49 -13.93 -11.99
C GLN A 267 28.68 -15.06 -12.64
N LYS A 268 27.47 -15.36 -12.15
CA LYS A 268 26.58 -16.38 -12.76
C LYS A 268 26.22 -16.04 -14.21
N LYS A 269 26.13 -14.76 -14.58
CA LYS A 269 25.89 -14.33 -15.96
C LYS A 269 27.11 -14.53 -16.86
N VAL A 270 28.33 -14.27 -16.37
CA VAL A 270 29.58 -14.54 -17.12
C VAL A 270 29.76 -16.04 -17.40
N ILE A 271 29.39 -16.90 -16.46
CA ILE A 271 29.55 -18.36 -16.56
C ILE A 271 28.48 -19.01 -17.46
N SER A 272 27.31 -18.39 -17.65
CA SER A 272 26.21 -18.94 -18.45
C SER A 272 26.04 -18.23 -19.80
N THR A 273 26.82 -18.68 -20.79
CA THR A 273 26.81 -18.17 -22.19
C THR A 273 25.61 -18.65 -23.03
N ASP A 274 24.70 -19.45 -22.47
CA ASP A 274 23.54 -19.96 -23.18
C ASP A 274 22.55 -18.83 -23.49
N ARG A 275 22.14 -18.74 -24.77
CA ARG A 275 21.24 -17.71 -25.29
C ARG A 275 19.77 -18.03 -25.02
N ASN A 276 19.41 -19.27 -24.69
CA ASN A 276 18.04 -19.71 -24.42
C ASN A 276 17.57 -19.40 -22.98
N ARG A 277 17.87 -18.21 -22.44
CA ARG A 277 17.30 -17.72 -21.17
C ARG A 277 15.86 -17.25 -21.36
N GLU A 278 14.94 -18.19 -21.56
CA GLU A 278 13.51 -17.91 -21.47
C GLU A 278 13.14 -17.49 -20.04
N LYS A 279 12.44 -16.35 -19.92
CA LYS A 279 11.99 -15.69 -18.66
C LYS A 279 13.12 -15.26 -17.70
N LYS A 280 13.40 -13.94 -17.69
CA LYS A 280 14.01 -13.25 -16.54
C LYS A 280 13.14 -13.53 -15.30
N SER A 281 13.72 -14.09 -14.24
CA SER A 281 12.93 -14.75 -13.18
C SER A 281 12.75 -13.92 -11.91
N THR A 282 13.65 -12.96 -11.68
CA THR A 282 13.73 -12.15 -10.45
C THR A 282 13.88 -10.67 -10.75
N LEU A 283 13.52 -9.81 -9.79
CA LEU A 283 13.66 -8.36 -9.94
C LEU A 283 15.11 -7.92 -10.21
N VAL A 284 16.11 -8.52 -9.53
CA VAL A 284 17.52 -8.23 -9.79
C VAL A 284 17.92 -8.59 -11.23
N GLU A 285 17.48 -9.73 -11.77
CA GLU A 285 17.74 -10.07 -13.18
C GLU A 285 17.09 -9.10 -14.17
N THR A 286 15.86 -8.64 -13.90
CA THR A 286 15.22 -7.60 -14.71
C THR A 286 15.99 -6.29 -14.62
N LEU A 287 16.32 -5.81 -13.42
CA LEU A 287 17.02 -4.55 -13.21
C LEU A 287 18.45 -4.56 -13.81
N LEU A 288 19.21 -5.63 -13.63
CA LEU A 288 20.54 -5.79 -14.25
C LEU A 288 20.46 -5.92 -15.78
N SER A 289 19.34 -6.38 -16.34
CA SER A 289 19.13 -6.37 -17.79
C SER A 289 18.69 -5.00 -18.31
N LEU A 290 17.95 -4.21 -17.54
CA LEU A 290 17.62 -2.82 -17.87
C LEU A 290 18.87 -1.92 -17.80
N GLN A 291 19.81 -2.23 -16.90
CA GLN A 291 21.15 -1.62 -16.83
C GLN A 291 21.99 -1.83 -18.10
N GLU A 292 21.73 -2.87 -18.90
CA GLU A 292 22.44 -3.06 -20.18
C GLU A 292 21.89 -2.18 -21.29
N SER A 293 20.61 -1.82 -21.24
CA SER A 293 19.95 -0.92 -22.20
C SER A 293 20.07 0.57 -21.84
N GLU A 294 20.01 0.92 -20.55
CA GLU A 294 20.01 2.30 -20.06
C GLU A 294 20.91 2.44 -18.80
N PRO A 295 22.24 2.22 -18.92
CA PRO A 295 23.15 2.19 -17.76
C PRO A 295 23.22 3.51 -16.99
N GLU A 296 23.02 4.65 -17.66
CA GLU A 296 22.98 5.97 -17.05
C GLU A 296 21.77 6.16 -16.11
N PHE A 297 20.66 5.46 -16.38
CA PHE A 297 19.47 5.50 -15.54
C PHE A 297 19.49 4.39 -14.49
N TYR A 298 19.70 3.14 -14.87
CA TYR A 298 19.74 1.99 -13.96
C TYR A 298 21.13 1.81 -13.33
N THR A 299 21.59 2.84 -12.63
CA THR A 299 22.85 2.79 -11.87
C THR A 299 22.79 1.74 -10.77
N ASP A 300 23.95 1.21 -10.37
CA ASP A 300 24.09 0.27 -9.26
C ASP A 300 23.36 0.73 -7.99
N ASP A 301 23.50 2.00 -7.67
CA ASP A 301 22.88 2.61 -6.49
C ASP A 301 21.35 2.71 -6.63
N LEU A 302 20.82 2.97 -7.84
CA LEU A 302 19.38 2.88 -8.09
C LEU A 302 18.87 1.45 -7.87
N ILE A 303 19.55 0.44 -8.41
CA ILE A 303 19.18 -0.97 -8.25
C ILE A 303 19.23 -1.37 -6.77
N LYS A 304 20.33 -1.06 -6.06
CA LYS A 304 20.48 -1.26 -4.61
C LYS A 304 19.36 -0.57 -3.83
N SER A 305 18.96 0.64 -4.23
CA SER A 305 17.87 1.39 -3.59
C SER A 305 16.52 0.69 -3.73
N VAL A 306 16.19 0.15 -4.91
CA VAL A 306 14.91 -0.54 -5.18
C VAL A 306 14.85 -1.85 -4.40
N ILE A 307 15.92 -2.66 -4.40
CA ILE A 307 15.99 -3.89 -3.60
C ILE A 307 15.89 -3.56 -2.10
N THR A 308 16.61 -2.54 -1.61
CA THR A 308 16.55 -2.19 -0.19
C THR A 308 15.16 -1.73 0.24
N VAL A 309 14.45 -0.96 -0.60
CA VAL A 309 13.06 -0.54 -0.31
C VAL A 309 12.13 -1.75 -0.25
N LEU A 310 12.27 -2.73 -1.16
CA LEU A 310 11.49 -3.98 -1.11
C LEU A 310 11.73 -4.74 0.21
N LEU A 311 12.99 -4.96 0.57
CA LEU A 311 13.37 -5.69 1.77
C LEU A 311 12.89 -5.00 3.06
N ILE A 312 13.10 -3.70 3.19
CA ILE A 312 12.72 -2.95 4.40
C ILE A 312 11.20 -2.78 4.49
N ALA A 313 10.57 -2.18 3.47
CA ALA A 313 9.17 -1.78 3.54
C ALA A 313 8.21 -2.97 3.46
N GLY A 314 8.57 -4.04 2.75
CA GLY A 314 7.79 -5.27 2.67
C GLY A 314 7.86 -6.12 3.94
N THR A 315 8.99 -6.13 4.65
CA THR A 315 9.16 -7.06 5.79
C THR A 315 8.47 -6.59 7.05
N GLU A 316 8.86 -5.44 7.61
CA GLU A 316 8.42 -5.07 8.96
C GLU A 316 6.90 -4.85 9.00
N THR A 317 6.33 -4.10 8.05
CA THR A 317 4.88 -3.78 8.01
C THR A 317 3.99 -5.01 7.90
N THR A 318 4.29 -5.94 6.99
CA THR A 318 3.58 -7.21 6.82
C THR A 318 3.75 -8.09 8.05
N SER A 319 4.96 -8.20 8.61
CA SER A 319 5.20 -9.01 9.81
C SER A 319 4.51 -8.45 11.06
N MET A 320 4.43 -7.12 11.21
CA MET A 320 3.65 -6.47 12.27
C MET A 320 2.16 -6.73 12.09
N THR A 321 1.62 -6.63 10.87
CA THR A 321 0.19 -6.87 10.60
C THR A 321 -0.22 -8.30 10.97
N ILE A 322 0.56 -9.30 10.56
CA ILE A 322 0.30 -10.71 10.92
C ILE A 322 0.34 -10.92 12.43
N GLN A 323 1.30 -10.31 13.13
CA GLN A 323 1.42 -10.42 14.59
C GLN A 323 0.27 -9.76 15.34
N TRP A 324 -0.22 -8.61 14.86
CA TRP A 324 -1.39 -7.95 15.44
C TRP A 324 -2.68 -8.70 15.14
N ALA A 325 -2.85 -9.24 13.94
CA ALA A 325 -4.00 -10.09 13.61
C ALA A 325 -4.05 -11.33 14.51
N MET A 326 -2.92 -12.04 14.68
CA MET A 326 -2.83 -13.16 15.62
C MET A 326 -3.12 -12.71 17.05
N SER A 327 -2.52 -11.61 17.53
CA SER A 327 -2.73 -11.13 18.91
C SER A 327 -4.18 -10.71 19.18
N LEU A 328 -4.86 -10.14 18.18
CA LEU A 328 -6.28 -9.80 18.24
C LEU A 328 -7.17 -11.04 18.25
N LEU A 329 -6.95 -12.00 17.35
CA LEU A 329 -7.74 -13.24 17.29
C LEU A 329 -7.57 -14.10 18.55
N LEU A 330 -6.37 -14.14 19.16
CA LEU A 330 -6.15 -14.86 20.43
C LEU A 330 -6.75 -14.15 21.65
N ALA A 331 -7.07 -12.86 21.54
CA ALA A 331 -7.83 -12.12 22.54
C ALA A 331 -9.35 -12.17 22.31
N HIS A 332 -9.79 -12.65 21.14
CA HIS A 332 -11.20 -12.70 20.70
C HIS A 332 -11.50 -14.07 20.07
N PRO A 333 -11.59 -15.15 20.87
CA PRO A 333 -11.70 -16.53 20.37
C PRO A 333 -12.91 -16.75 19.44
N GLU A 334 -14.00 -16.02 19.64
CA GLU A 334 -15.18 -16.01 18.78
C GLU A 334 -14.85 -15.61 17.33
N ALA A 335 -13.98 -14.61 17.15
CA ALA A 335 -13.50 -14.20 15.83
C ALA A 335 -12.48 -15.21 15.26
N PHE A 336 -11.63 -15.82 16.09
CA PHE A 336 -10.74 -16.90 15.66
C PHE A 336 -11.51 -18.12 15.14
N HIS A 337 -12.52 -18.60 15.90
CA HIS A 337 -13.35 -19.73 15.51
C HIS A 337 -14.20 -19.43 14.26
N LYS A 338 -14.77 -18.23 14.16
CA LYS A 338 -15.52 -17.79 12.97
C LYS A 338 -14.63 -17.72 11.72
N LEU A 339 -13.39 -17.24 11.87
CA LEU A 339 -12.40 -17.24 10.78
C LEU A 339 -11.97 -18.66 10.38
N ARG A 340 -11.73 -19.56 11.33
CA ARG A 340 -11.42 -20.95 11.00
C ARG A 340 -12.59 -21.63 10.28
N ALA A 341 -13.83 -21.44 10.76
CA ALA A 341 -15.02 -22.00 10.11
C ALA A 341 -15.20 -21.52 8.66
N GLU A 342 -14.89 -20.26 8.35
CA GLU A 342 -14.84 -19.77 6.97
C GLU A 342 -13.79 -20.51 6.14
N ILE A 343 -12.55 -20.60 6.63
CA ILE A 343 -11.43 -21.24 5.91
C ILE A 343 -11.72 -22.73 5.68
N ASP A 344 -12.20 -23.45 6.70
CA ASP A 344 -12.52 -24.87 6.61
C ASP A 344 -13.67 -25.11 5.61
N SER A 345 -14.72 -24.28 5.66
CA SER A 345 -15.87 -24.36 4.74
C SER A 345 -15.52 -24.07 3.28
N LYS A 346 -14.57 -23.15 3.03
CA LYS A 346 -14.25 -22.67 1.66
C LYS A 346 -13.03 -23.33 1.03
N VAL A 347 -12.19 -23.99 1.82
CA VAL A 347 -10.87 -24.51 1.38
C VAL A 347 -10.68 -25.99 1.74
N GLY A 348 -11.48 -26.55 2.66
CA GLY A 348 -11.34 -27.93 3.15
C GLY A 348 -10.00 -28.18 3.85
N TYR A 349 -9.69 -29.43 4.21
CA TYR A 349 -8.51 -29.76 5.02
C TYR A 349 -7.28 -30.20 4.21
N GLU A 350 -7.44 -30.55 2.93
CA GLU A 350 -6.45 -31.34 2.18
C GLU A 350 -5.23 -30.56 1.66
N ARG A 351 -5.31 -29.22 1.60
CA ARG A 351 -4.28 -28.38 0.96
C ARG A 351 -4.01 -27.05 1.66
N LEU A 352 -2.85 -26.46 1.36
CA LEU A 352 -2.51 -25.09 1.75
C LEU A 352 -3.46 -24.06 1.12
N LEU A 353 -3.52 -22.89 1.75
CA LEU A 353 -4.19 -21.70 1.21
C LEU A 353 -3.40 -21.17 -0.01
N ASN A 354 -4.11 -20.80 -1.07
CA ASN A 354 -3.55 -20.26 -2.30
C ASN A 354 -4.13 -18.89 -2.64
N GLY A 355 -3.57 -18.23 -3.65
CA GLY A 355 -3.93 -16.85 -4.01
C GLY A 355 -5.35 -16.66 -4.56
N SER A 356 -5.96 -17.72 -5.11
CA SER A 356 -7.35 -17.74 -5.61
C SER A 356 -8.38 -18.01 -4.52
N ASP A 357 -8.00 -18.65 -3.41
CA ASP A 357 -8.92 -18.85 -2.27
C ASP A 357 -9.35 -17.51 -1.64
N LEU A 358 -8.48 -16.51 -1.71
CA LEU A 358 -8.63 -15.24 -0.97
C LEU A 358 -9.87 -14.41 -1.34
N THR A 359 -10.41 -14.57 -2.55
CA THR A 359 -11.68 -13.91 -2.95
C THR A 359 -12.89 -14.49 -2.23
N ASN A 360 -12.78 -15.74 -1.78
CA ASN A 360 -13.88 -16.51 -1.20
C ASN A 360 -13.86 -16.48 0.35
N LEU A 361 -12.97 -15.66 0.93
CA LEU A 361 -12.72 -15.52 2.36
C LEU A 361 -12.98 -14.07 2.82
N PRO A 362 -14.22 -13.56 2.75
CA PRO A 362 -14.54 -12.18 3.12
C PRO A 362 -14.28 -11.89 4.60
N TYR A 363 -14.48 -12.84 5.52
CA TYR A 363 -14.21 -12.64 6.94
C TYR A 363 -12.72 -12.56 7.25
N LEU A 364 -11.87 -13.31 6.54
CA LEU A 364 -10.41 -13.10 6.56
C LEU A 364 -10.03 -11.67 6.17
N GLN A 365 -10.67 -11.11 5.14
CA GLN A 365 -10.45 -9.71 4.74
C GLN A 365 -10.95 -8.73 5.81
N CYS A 366 -12.10 -9.01 6.44
CA CYS A 366 -12.65 -8.23 7.54
C CYS A 366 -11.70 -8.19 8.76
N VAL A 367 -11.18 -9.35 9.17
CA VAL A 367 -10.20 -9.49 10.26
C VAL A 367 -8.93 -8.69 9.97
N ILE A 368 -8.44 -8.72 8.74
CA ILE A 368 -7.23 -7.99 8.33
C ILE A 368 -7.50 -6.48 8.29
N ASN A 369 -8.66 -6.04 7.79
CA ASN A 369 -9.04 -4.63 7.78
C ASN A 369 -9.23 -4.08 9.20
N GLU A 370 -9.85 -4.83 10.12
CA GLU A 370 -10.01 -4.43 11.52
C GLU A 370 -8.67 -4.43 12.27
N THR A 371 -7.79 -5.40 11.99
CA THR A 371 -6.39 -5.38 12.45
C THR A 371 -5.67 -4.12 11.98
N LEU A 372 -5.83 -3.76 10.70
CA LEU A 372 -5.23 -2.57 10.12
C LEU A 372 -5.88 -1.26 10.61
N ARG A 373 -7.12 -1.29 11.12
CA ARG A 373 -7.79 -0.15 11.75
C ARG A 373 -7.29 0.08 13.19
N LEU A 374 -7.22 -0.98 14.00
CA LEU A 374 -6.79 -0.91 15.39
C LEU A 374 -5.27 -0.82 15.53
N TYR A 375 -4.51 -1.59 14.76
CA TYR A 375 -3.06 -1.61 14.80
C TYR A 375 -2.47 -1.42 13.39
N PRO A 376 -2.75 -0.27 12.75
CA PRO A 376 -2.07 0.09 11.51
C PRO A 376 -0.57 0.05 11.82
N PRO A 377 0.29 -0.54 10.98
CA PRO A 377 1.72 -0.58 11.29
C PRO A 377 2.54 0.73 11.26
N VAL A 378 2.17 1.92 10.72
CA VAL A 378 0.91 2.48 10.20
C VAL A 378 0.54 3.93 10.69
N PRO A 379 0.66 4.30 11.98
CA PRO A 379 -0.29 5.26 12.60
C PRO A 379 -0.25 6.74 12.16
N LEU A 380 0.83 7.25 11.53
CA LEU A 380 0.98 8.68 11.17
C LEU A 380 1.15 8.98 9.67
N LEU A 381 1.21 7.93 8.85
CA LEU A 381 1.65 7.93 7.44
C LEU A 381 3.05 8.59 7.20
N LEU A 382 3.75 8.23 6.12
CA LEU A 382 5.10 8.79 5.90
C LEU A 382 4.96 10.29 5.63
N PRO A 383 5.84 11.13 6.23
CA PRO A 383 5.69 12.58 6.15
C PRO A 383 5.70 13.07 4.71
N HIS A 384 4.69 13.86 4.37
CA HIS A 384 4.60 14.63 3.12
C HIS A 384 5.25 16.00 3.29
N TYR A 385 5.55 16.70 2.20
CA TYR A 385 6.25 17.99 2.25
C TYR A 385 5.73 18.95 1.20
N SER A 386 5.31 20.15 1.61
CA SER A 386 4.85 21.21 0.70
C SER A 386 6.01 21.94 0.03
N LEU A 387 6.01 22.05 -1.29
CA LEU A 387 6.91 22.96 -2.03
C LEU A 387 6.31 24.36 -2.26
N GLU A 388 4.99 24.47 -2.16
CA GLU A 388 4.19 25.66 -2.43
C GLU A 388 3.28 26.01 -1.23
N ASP A 389 2.87 27.28 -1.15
CA ASP A 389 1.84 27.70 -0.19
C ASP A 389 0.49 27.13 -0.64
N CYS A 390 -0.30 26.59 0.29
CA CYS A 390 -1.60 25.97 -0.01
C CYS A 390 -2.61 26.19 1.13
N THR A 391 -3.81 25.63 1.01
CA THR A 391 -4.83 25.66 2.09
C THR A 391 -5.22 24.25 2.51
N VAL A 392 -5.46 24.02 3.80
CA VAL A 392 -6.06 22.78 4.33
C VAL A 392 -7.04 23.14 5.44
N GLY A 393 -8.27 22.64 5.37
CA GLY A 393 -9.32 22.88 6.38
C GLY A 393 -9.74 24.35 6.52
N GLY A 394 -9.56 25.15 5.46
CA GLY A 394 -9.79 26.61 5.48
C GLY A 394 -8.64 27.43 6.08
N TYR A 395 -7.52 26.79 6.45
CA TYR A 395 -6.32 27.44 6.99
C TYR A 395 -5.20 27.56 5.96
N ASP A 396 -4.39 28.61 6.09
CA ASP A 396 -3.18 28.85 5.29
C ASP A 396 -2.06 27.90 5.74
N VAL A 397 -1.52 27.12 4.80
CA VAL A 397 -0.39 26.22 5.00
C VAL A 397 0.83 26.75 4.23
N PRO A 398 1.88 27.25 4.90
CA PRO A 398 3.10 27.70 4.23
C PRO A 398 3.82 26.56 3.50
N LYS A 399 4.56 26.90 2.44
CA LYS A 399 5.55 26.01 1.85
C LYS A 399 6.62 25.61 2.86
N HIS A 400 7.30 24.51 2.57
CA HIS A 400 8.28 23.85 3.44
C HIS A 400 7.69 23.29 4.74
N THR A 401 6.38 23.01 4.77
CA THR A 401 5.68 22.39 5.89
C THR A 401 5.60 20.88 5.70
N ILE A 402 5.81 20.14 6.78
CA ILE A 402 5.77 18.67 6.80
C ILE A 402 4.35 18.22 7.16
N LEU A 403 3.63 17.60 6.24
CA LEU A 403 2.31 17.03 6.49
C LEU A 403 2.42 15.62 7.11
N MET A 404 1.76 15.42 8.25
CA MET A 404 1.54 14.15 8.93
C MET A 404 0.04 13.85 8.96
N VAL A 405 -0.34 12.60 8.72
CA VAL A 405 -1.74 12.18 8.67
C VAL A 405 -1.99 11.18 9.79
N ASN A 406 -2.67 11.61 10.84
CA ASN A 406 -2.90 10.79 12.02
C ASN A 406 -3.99 9.74 11.76
N ALA A 407 -3.60 8.72 10.99
CA ALA A 407 -4.41 7.58 10.63
C ALA A 407 -4.96 6.89 11.89
N TRP A 408 -4.14 6.74 12.94
CA TRP A 408 -4.58 6.22 14.24
C TRP A 408 -5.79 6.97 14.83
N ALA A 409 -5.77 8.31 14.82
CA ALA A 409 -6.92 9.11 15.28
C ALA A 409 -8.14 8.93 14.37
N ILE A 410 -7.95 8.95 13.04
CA ILE A 410 -9.06 8.81 12.08
C ILE A 410 -9.71 7.42 12.17
N HIS A 411 -8.93 6.38 12.48
CA HIS A 411 -9.39 4.99 12.61
C HIS A 411 -10.08 4.71 13.95
N ARG A 412 -9.97 5.63 14.91
CA ARG A 412 -10.56 5.57 16.26
C ARG A 412 -11.54 6.69 16.58
N ASP A 413 -11.79 7.62 15.66
CA ASP A 413 -12.75 8.71 15.91
C ASP A 413 -14.15 8.10 16.14
N PRO A 414 -14.77 8.25 17.34
CA PRO A 414 -16.10 7.73 17.63
C PRO A 414 -17.21 8.38 16.79
N LYS A 415 -16.89 9.42 16.00
CA LYS A 415 -17.79 10.01 14.99
C LYS A 415 -17.77 9.27 13.64
N LEU A 416 -16.78 8.40 13.42
CA LEU A 416 -16.55 7.67 12.16
C LEU A 416 -16.68 6.15 12.33
N TRP A 417 -16.49 5.66 13.55
CA TRP A 417 -16.45 4.24 13.90
C TRP A 417 -17.26 3.97 15.16
N ASP A 418 -18.28 3.12 15.02
CA ASP A 418 -18.99 2.53 16.15
C ASP A 418 -18.04 1.68 17.01
N GLU A 419 -18.14 1.79 18.34
CA GLU A 419 -17.27 1.10 19.31
C GLU A 419 -15.77 1.08 18.89
N PRO A 420 -15.10 2.25 18.76
CA PRO A 420 -13.86 2.37 18.01
C PRO A 420 -12.69 1.55 18.58
N GLU A 421 -12.63 1.34 19.89
CA GLU A 421 -11.54 0.56 20.52
C GLU A 421 -11.80 -0.96 20.52
N LYS A 422 -13.00 -1.42 20.15
CA LYS A 422 -13.29 -2.86 20.04
C LYS A 422 -12.84 -3.44 18.70
N PHE A 423 -12.31 -4.67 18.75
CA PHE A 423 -12.11 -5.52 17.58
C PHE A 423 -13.45 -6.15 17.18
N LYS A 424 -14.03 -5.66 16.09
CA LYS A 424 -15.34 -6.05 15.57
C LYS A 424 -15.24 -6.24 14.05
N PRO A 425 -14.56 -7.31 13.55
CA PRO A 425 -14.33 -7.53 12.13
C PRO A 425 -15.58 -7.37 11.25
N GLU A 426 -16.73 -7.81 11.76
CA GLU A 426 -18.07 -7.72 11.18
C GLU A 426 -18.36 -6.36 10.51
N ARG A 427 -17.86 -5.26 11.11
CA ARG A 427 -18.06 -3.90 10.58
C ARG A 427 -17.62 -3.74 9.11
N PHE A 428 -16.64 -4.53 8.65
CA PHE A 428 -16.13 -4.50 7.27
C PHE A 428 -16.91 -5.39 6.30
N GLY A 429 -17.72 -6.32 6.79
CA GLY A 429 -18.68 -7.10 5.99
C GLY A 429 -20.04 -6.40 5.86
N GLU A 430 -20.41 -5.62 6.87
CA GLU A 430 -21.67 -4.85 6.95
C GLU A 430 -21.56 -3.42 6.35
N MET A 431 -20.39 -3.03 5.83
CA MET A 431 -20.16 -1.65 5.37
C MET A 431 -20.51 -1.42 3.89
N GLU A 432 -21.49 -0.55 3.65
CA GLU A 432 -21.70 0.12 2.37
C GLU A 432 -20.53 1.09 2.09
N TRP A 433 -19.72 0.80 1.08
CA TRP A 433 -18.53 1.60 0.72
C TRP A 433 -18.85 2.84 -0.14
N GLU A 434 -20.12 3.07 -0.49
CA GLU A 434 -20.51 3.96 -1.59
C GLU A 434 -20.66 5.45 -1.19
N ASN A 435 -20.77 5.75 0.11
CA ASN A 435 -20.87 7.12 0.60
C ASN A 435 -19.50 7.84 0.53
N GLU A 436 -19.41 8.91 -0.27
CA GLU A 436 -18.15 9.57 -0.67
C GLU A 436 -17.19 9.87 0.51
N GLY A 437 -17.74 10.37 1.63
CA GLY A 437 -16.98 10.74 2.83
C GLY A 437 -16.27 9.56 3.54
N PHE A 438 -16.61 8.31 3.22
CA PHE A 438 -15.97 7.13 3.82
C PHE A 438 -14.61 6.77 3.18
N ASN A 439 -14.31 7.20 1.95
CA ASN A 439 -13.02 6.89 1.31
C ASN A 439 -11.81 7.36 2.13
N TYR A 440 -12.00 8.35 3.01
CA TYR A 440 -10.96 8.94 3.84
C TYR A 440 -11.07 8.58 5.34
N LYS A 441 -12.07 7.78 5.77
CA LYS A 441 -12.12 7.23 7.15
C LYS A 441 -11.18 6.04 7.35
N PHE A 442 -10.96 5.24 6.30
CA PHE A 442 -10.12 4.05 6.38
C PHE A 442 -8.86 4.20 5.54
N VAL A 443 -7.86 4.85 6.15
CA VAL A 443 -6.53 5.08 5.57
C VAL A 443 -5.40 4.36 6.34
N PRO A 444 -5.50 3.04 6.65
CA PRO A 444 -4.35 2.25 7.17
C PRO A 444 -3.19 2.22 6.17
N PHE A 445 -3.52 2.69 4.98
CA PHE A 445 -2.78 2.53 3.79
C PHE A 445 -2.78 3.83 2.94
N GLY A 446 -3.02 5.02 3.52
CA GLY A 446 -2.80 6.32 2.85
C GLY A 446 -3.44 6.52 1.46
N MET A 447 -3.16 7.65 0.81
CA MET A 447 -3.83 8.05 -0.45
C MET A 447 -2.94 8.92 -1.35
N GLY A 448 -3.50 9.45 -2.44
CA GLY A 448 -2.84 10.35 -3.40
C GLY A 448 -1.73 9.66 -4.21
N ARG A 449 -0.91 10.44 -4.92
CA ARG A 449 0.16 9.91 -5.80
C ARG A 449 1.15 8.97 -5.13
N ARG A 450 1.37 9.12 -3.82
CA ARG A 450 2.36 8.31 -3.11
C ARG A 450 1.81 6.92 -2.72
N ALA A 451 0.49 6.73 -2.53
CA ALA A 451 -0.23 5.49 -2.18
C ALA A 451 0.45 4.19 -2.66
N CYS A 452 0.57 3.10 -1.88
CA CYS A 452 1.70 2.16 -2.06
C CYS A 452 1.70 1.45 -3.40
N PRO A 453 2.89 1.16 -3.94
CA PRO A 453 3.01 0.15 -4.97
C PRO A 453 2.82 -1.27 -4.38
N GLY A 454 3.35 -1.58 -3.19
CA GLY A 454 3.30 -2.91 -2.54
C GLY A 454 1.99 -3.31 -1.86
N ALA A 455 1.02 -2.40 -1.83
CA ALA A 455 -0.39 -2.55 -1.51
C ALA A 455 -0.93 -4.00 -1.45
N THR A 456 -1.23 -4.54 -2.64
CA THR A 456 -1.84 -5.84 -2.89
C THR A 456 -0.95 -6.98 -2.45
N MET A 457 0.37 -6.85 -2.60
CA MET A 457 1.34 -7.86 -2.18
C MET A 457 1.37 -8.03 -0.65
N GLY A 458 1.29 -6.91 0.08
CA GLY A 458 1.19 -6.88 1.53
C GLY A 458 -0.05 -7.64 2.00
N LEU A 459 -1.24 -7.19 1.59
CA LEU A 459 -2.52 -7.83 1.92
C LEU A 459 -2.54 -9.33 1.55
N HIS A 460 -2.14 -9.68 0.33
CA HIS A 460 -2.10 -11.07 -0.14
C HIS A 460 -1.13 -11.94 0.70
N THR A 461 0.02 -11.40 1.12
CA THR A 461 0.95 -12.10 2.01
C THR A 461 0.38 -12.26 3.43
N VAL A 462 -0.26 -11.21 3.98
CA VAL A 462 -0.94 -11.28 5.28
C VAL A 462 -2.03 -12.36 5.24
N SER A 463 -2.93 -12.33 4.25
CA SER A 463 -4.03 -13.29 4.12
C SER A 463 -3.55 -14.74 4.02
N LEU A 464 -2.57 -15.00 3.16
CA LEU A 464 -2.02 -16.35 2.99
C LEU A 464 -1.39 -16.90 4.27
N VAL A 465 -0.61 -16.09 4.99
CA VAL A 465 0.03 -16.51 6.25
C VAL A 465 -1.01 -16.65 7.35
N LEU A 466 -1.83 -15.63 7.58
CA LEU A 466 -2.82 -15.60 8.66
C LEU A 466 -3.80 -16.76 8.56
N GLY A 467 -4.38 -16.97 7.37
CA GLY A 467 -5.28 -18.10 7.14
C GLY A 467 -4.58 -19.46 7.28
N SER A 468 -3.31 -19.58 6.89
CA SER A 468 -2.53 -20.81 7.12
C SER A 468 -2.21 -21.05 8.60
N LEU A 469 -1.92 -20.01 9.39
CA LEU A 469 -1.65 -20.13 10.82
C LEU A 469 -2.93 -20.51 11.60
N VAL A 470 -4.08 -19.94 11.24
CA VAL A 470 -5.39 -20.25 11.85
C VAL A 470 -5.86 -21.67 11.49
N LYS A 471 -5.60 -22.12 10.27
CA LYS A 471 -5.99 -23.45 9.75
C LYS A 471 -5.18 -24.60 10.36
N TRP A 472 -3.86 -24.48 10.41
CA TRP A 472 -2.97 -25.62 10.71
C TRP A 472 -2.57 -25.76 12.18
N PHE A 473 -2.91 -24.81 13.03
CA PHE A 473 -2.51 -24.81 14.44
C PHE A 473 -3.63 -24.29 15.34
N ASP A 474 -3.82 -24.97 16.47
CA ASP A 474 -4.40 -24.38 17.67
C ASP A 474 -3.36 -23.53 18.40
N TRP A 475 -3.82 -22.46 19.03
CA TRP A 475 -2.95 -21.43 19.60
C TRP A 475 -3.47 -21.03 20.98
N GLU A 476 -2.58 -21.08 21.98
CA GLU A 476 -2.86 -20.60 23.32
C GLU A 476 -1.96 -19.40 23.64
N SER A 477 -2.51 -18.38 24.30
CA SER A 477 -1.74 -17.22 24.74
C SER A 477 -1.09 -17.52 26.09
N VAL A 478 0.24 -17.69 26.09
CA VAL A 478 1.02 -17.95 27.32
C VAL A 478 1.03 -16.74 28.28
N GLU A 479 0.84 -15.53 27.74
CA GLU A 479 0.92 -14.25 28.48
C GLU A 479 -0.14 -13.26 27.92
N LEU A 480 -1.37 -13.38 28.42
CA LEU A 480 -2.41 -12.34 28.29
C LEU A 480 -2.10 -11.17 29.25
N GLU A 481 -1.20 -10.29 28.82
CA GLU A 481 -1.11 -8.95 29.43
C GLU A 481 -2.36 -8.15 29.05
N GLU A 482 -3.08 -7.61 30.04
CA GLU A 482 -4.39 -6.96 29.88
C GLU A 482 -4.39 -5.67 29.03
N ASN A 483 -3.23 -5.23 28.52
CA ASN A 483 -3.08 -3.96 27.80
C ASN A 483 -2.32 -4.14 26.47
N LEU A 484 -3.07 -4.36 25.39
CA LEU A 484 -2.54 -4.49 24.03
C LEU A 484 -1.95 -3.18 23.49
N ASP A 485 -2.46 -2.00 23.86
CA ASP A 485 -1.93 -0.71 23.41
C ASP A 485 -0.54 -0.42 24.02
N ALA A 486 -0.31 -0.78 25.29
CA ALA A 486 1.02 -0.74 25.89
C ALA A 486 2.00 -1.69 25.17
N ARG A 487 1.50 -2.85 24.71
CA ARG A 487 2.27 -3.78 23.86
C ARG A 487 2.48 -3.25 22.43
N TYR A 488 1.62 -2.36 21.92
CA TYR A 488 1.77 -1.66 20.64
C TYR A 488 2.80 -0.53 20.71
N ASP A 489 2.70 0.36 21.69
CA ASP A 489 3.73 1.36 21.97
C ASP A 489 5.09 0.72 22.26
N SER A 490 5.11 -0.35 23.06
CA SER A 490 6.36 -1.05 23.37
C SER A 490 6.95 -1.69 22.11
N ARG A 491 6.18 -2.37 21.26
CA ARG A 491 6.69 -2.94 19.99
C ARG A 491 7.17 -1.89 19.00
N ILE A 492 6.55 -0.71 18.95
CA ILE A 492 7.04 0.46 18.19
C ILE A 492 8.37 1.01 18.76
N THR A 493 8.65 0.77 20.04
CA THR A 493 9.82 1.29 20.78
C THR A 493 10.95 0.27 20.97
N LEU A 494 10.64 -1.03 21.01
CA LEU A 494 11.50 -2.17 21.38
C LEU A 494 12.43 -2.64 20.24
N ASN A 495 12.66 -1.80 19.22
CA ASN A 495 13.80 -1.97 18.31
C ASN A 495 15.07 -1.45 19.02
N LYS A 496 15.45 -2.18 20.10
CA LYS A 496 16.54 -1.97 21.06
C LYS A 496 16.96 -3.34 21.65
N ASP A 497 18.26 -3.55 21.83
CA ASP A 497 18.85 -4.85 22.17
C ASP A 497 18.74 -5.27 23.65
N LYS A 498 17.97 -6.34 23.93
CA LYS A 498 18.07 -7.26 25.10
C LYS A 498 17.87 -6.65 26.51
N PRO A 499 17.85 -7.48 27.57
CA PRO A 499 17.02 -8.68 27.78
C PRO A 499 15.98 -8.44 28.91
N LEU A 500 15.17 -9.45 29.21
CA LEU A 500 14.19 -9.41 30.32
C LEU A 500 14.89 -9.51 31.70
N GLU A 501 14.88 -8.45 32.50
CA GLU A 501 14.73 -8.54 33.96
C GLU A 501 14.43 -7.16 34.62
N ARG A 502 13.55 -7.16 35.63
CA ARG A 502 13.19 -6.07 36.57
C ARG A 502 12.81 -4.68 36.00
N ALA A 503 11.57 -4.28 36.26
CA ALA A 503 11.09 -2.91 36.03
C ALA A 503 11.21 -2.02 37.27
N GLN A 504 11.80 -0.83 37.12
CA GLN A 504 11.23 0.48 37.49
C GLN A 504 12.07 1.64 36.89
N PRO A 505 11.56 2.88 36.79
CA PRO A 505 11.96 3.78 35.70
C PRO A 505 12.95 4.89 36.07
N GLU A 506 13.86 5.21 35.13
CA GLU A 506 14.49 6.53 35.02
C GLU A 506 14.22 7.15 33.64
N CYS A 507 14.08 8.47 33.60
CA CYS A 507 13.60 9.22 32.44
C CYS A 507 14.74 9.68 31.52
N TYR A 508 14.67 9.35 30.22
CA TYR A 508 15.44 10.06 29.20
C TYR A 508 14.62 10.43 27.95
N THR A 509 14.63 11.72 27.64
CA THR A 509 13.77 12.42 26.67
C THR A 509 14.14 12.16 25.20
N TYR A 510 14.47 10.92 24.84
CA TYR A 510 15.17 10.58 23.59
C TYR A 510 14.39 9.66 22.65
N ASP A 511 13.50 8.81 23.17
CA ASP A 511 12.80 7.78 22.38
C ASP A 511 11.57 8.30 21.62
N ILE A 512 11.05 9.46 22.01
CA ILE A 512 9.96 10.24 21.39
C ILE A 512 10.04 10.33 19.85
N ILE A 513 11.25 10.37 19.29
CA ILE A 513 11.49 10.56 17.85
C ILE A 513 11.48 9.23 17.07
N LYS A 514 11.53 8.06 17.74
CA LYS A 514 11.57 6.75 17.06
C LYS A 514 10.22 6.34 16.46
N GLY A 515 9.12 6.47 17.19
CA GLY A 515 7.81 5.90 16.83
C GLY A 515 7.00 6.62 15.74
N VAL A 516 7.65 7.43 14.88
CA VAL A 516 6.99 8.43 14.02
C VAL A 516 6.75 7.94 12.57
N ILE A 517 7.24 6.75 12.22
CA ILE A 517 8.05 6.64 10.99
C ILE A 517 7.77 5.45 10.04
N MET A 518 7.11 4.39 10.52
CA MET A 518 7.07 3.05 9.89
C MET A 518 6.04 2.82 8.74
N VAL A 519 5.51 3.87 8.11
CA VAL A 519 4.03 3.97 8.03
C VAL A 519 3.39 4.22 6.62
N MET A 520 2.98 3.23 5.78
CA MET A 520 2.16 3.38 4.50
C MET A 520 2.06 2.07 3.61
N PHE A 521 1.26 1.79 2.51
CA PHE A 521 0.04 2.34 1.78
C PHE A 521 -0.79 1.34 0.81
N THR A 522 -1.90 1.70 0.05
CA THR A 522 -2.73 0.88 -0.96
C THR A 522 -3.68 1.66 -1.96
N ALA A 523 -4.30 1.01 -3.01
CA ALA A 523 -5.73 1.06 -3.49
C ALA A 523 -6.04 0.57 -4.97
N GLY A 524 -7.21 -0.06 -5.25
CA GLY A 524 -7.94 0.00 -6.58
C GLY A 524 -8.19 -1.28 -7.44
N THR A 525 -9.39 -1.91 -7.40
CA THR A 525 -9.79 -3.07 -8.25
C THR A 525 -11.23 -3.10 -8.83
N HIS A 526 -12.19 -2.34 -8.29
CA HIS A 526 -13.64 -2.62 -8.44
C HIS A 526 -14.25 -2.39 -9.84
N THR A 527 -13.81 -1.36 -10.57
CA THR A 527 -14.50 -0.82 -11.77
C THR A 527 -14.64 -1.78 -12.96
N SER A 528 -13.71 -2.73 -13.11
CA SER A 528 -13.71 -3.62 -14.28
C SER A 528 -14.78 -4.73 -14.17
N ALA A 529 -15.10 -5.18 -12.96
CA ALA A 529 -16.08 -6.25 -12.74
C ALA A 529 -17.49 -5.81 -13.16
N VAL A 530 -17.95 -4.67 -12.66
CA VAL A 530 -19.26 -4.08 -13.00
C VAL A 530 -19.41 -3.85 -14.51
N THR A 531 -18.33 -3.46 -15.20
CA THR A 531 -18.37 -3.31 -16.67
C THR A 531 -18.58 -4.65 -17.40
N MET A 532 -17.98 -5.74 -16.92
CA MET A 532 -18.18 -7.07 -17.50
C MET A 532 -19.60 -7.60 -17.24
N GLU A 533 -20.14 -7.32 -16.06
CA GLU A 533 -21.49 -7.74 -15.64
C GLU A 533 -22.59 -7.10 -16.50
N TRP A 534 -22.49 -5.78 -16.76
CA TRP A 534 -23.36 -5.08 -17.70
C TRP A 534 -23.19 -5.57 -19.14
N ALA A 535 -21.96 -5.85 -19.58
CA ALA A 535 -21.72 -6.35 -20.93
C ALA A 535 -22.36 -7.73 -21.15
N MET A 536 -22.22 -8.65 -20.19
CA MET A 536 -22.88 -9.96 -20.23
C MET A 536 -24.41 -9.83 -20.15
N SER A 537 -24.94 -8.92 -19.33
CA SER A 537 -26.38 -8.63 -19.25
C SER A 537 -26.96 -8.18 -20.60
N LEU A 538 -26.28 -7.27 -21.29
CA LEU A 538 -26.68 -6.80 -22.62
C LEU A 538 -26.59 -7.90 -23.68
N LEU A 539 -25.55 -8.74 -23.63
CA LEU A 539 -25.38 -9.84 -24.58
C LEU A 539 -26.42 -10.95 -24.41
N LEU A 540 -26.84 -11.24 -23.17
CA LEU A 540 -27.92 -12.19 -22.87
C LEU A 540 -29.27 -11.69 -23.38
N ASN A 541 -29.55 -10.39 -23.20
CA ASN A 541 -30.77 -9.77 -23.73
C ASN A 541 -30.76 -9.59 -25.26
N HIS A 542 -29.61 -9.76 -25.91
CA HIS A 542 -29.45 -9.64 -27.37
C HIS A 542 -28.62 -10.81 -27.98
N PRO A 543 -29.18 -12.04 -28.06
CA PRO A 543 -28.44 -13.23 -28.50
C PRO A 543 -27.77 -13.12 -29.88
N GLU A 544 -28.38 -12.41 -30.85
CA GLU A 544 -27.78 -12.18 -32.18
C GLU A 544 -26.54 -11.26 -32.13
N VAL A 545 -26.38 -10.43 -31.09
CA VAL A 545 -25.15 -9.67 -30.84
C VAL A 545 -24.08 -10.59 -30.25
N MET A 546 -24.43 -11.45 -29.29
CA MET A 546 -23.51 -12.45 -28.74
C MET A 546 -22.99 -13.42 -29.82
N LYS A 547 -23.87 -13.88 -30.70
CA LYS A 547 -23.55 -14.77 -31.83
C LYS A 547 -22.59 -14.15 -32.83
N LYS A 548 -22.76 -12.86 -33.15
CA LYS A 548 -21.81 -12.10 -34.00
C LYS A 548 -20.45 -11.91 -33.31
N ALA A 549 -20.43 -11.64 -32.00
CA ALA A 549 -19.19 -11.53 -31.24
C ALA A 549 -18.43 -12.86 -31.16
N ARG A 550 -19.15 -13.98 -30.95
CA ARG A 550 -18.59 -15.33 -30.98
C ARG A 550 -17.96 -15.63 -32.35
N LEU A 551 -18.66 -15.31 -33.44
CA LEU A 551 -18.13 -15.49 -34.79
C LEU A 551 -16.87 -14.66 -35.07
N GLU A 552 -16.76 -13.42 -34.55
CA GLU A 552 -15.52 -12.63 -34.64
C GLU A 552 -14.34 -13.31 -33.91
N ILE A 553 -14.59 -13.79 -32.69
CA ILE A 553 -13.56 -14.42 -31.84
C ILE A 553 -13.10 -15.76 -32.42
N ASP A 554 -14.03 -16.61 -32.85
CA ASP A 554 -13.73 -17.93 -33.39
C ASP A 554 -13.02 -17.83 -34.75
N ASN A 555 -13.38 -16.86 -35.61
CA ASN A 555 -12.65 -16.57 -36.86
C ASN A 555 -11.20 -16.10 -36.64
N LEU A 556 -10.91 -15.44 -35.51
CA LEU A 556 -9.57 -14.92 -35.22
C LEU A 556 -8.64 -15.98 -34.60
N VAL A 557 -9.20 -16.92 -33.82
CA VAL A 557 -8.43 -17.76 -32.90
C VAL A 557 -8.59 -19.26 -33.18
N GLY A 558 -9.59 -19.68 -33.97
CA GLY A 558 -9.96 -21.10 -34.12
C GLY A 558 -10.53 -21.66 -32.81
N GLU A 559 -10.72 -22.98 -32.72
CA GLU A 559 -11.17 -23.63 -31.47
C GLU A 559 -9.99 -24.22 -30.65
N ASP A 560 -8.81 -24.38 -31.27
CA ASP A 560 -7.64 -25.07 -30.71
C ASP A 560 -6.86 -24.30 -29.63
N ARG A 561 -7.10 -23.00 -29.43
CA ARG A 561 -6.44 -22.20 -28.38
C ARG A 561 -7.37 -21.17 -27.72
N LEU A 562 -7.00 -20.73 -26.52
CA LEU A 562 -7.72 -19.67 -25.80
C LEU A 562 -7.39 -18.28 -26.36
N LEU A 563 -8.24 -17.30 -26.02
CA LEU A 563 -8.06 -15.90 -26.39
C LEU A 563 -6.96 -15.26 -25.53
N GLU A 564 -6.09 -14.44 -26.13
CA GLU A 564 -4.95 -13.80 -25.45
C GLU A 564 -5.03 -12.26 -25.47
N GLU A 565 -4.31 -11.58 -24.56
CA GLU A 565 -4.34 -10.12 -24.40
C GLU A 565 -4.01 -9.35 -25.71
N LEU A 566 -3.15 -9.92 -26.56
CA LEU A 566 -2.76 -9.33 -27.84
C LEU A 566 -3.81 -9.51 -28.95
N ASP A 567 -4.69 -10.51 -28.84
CA ASP A 567 -5.77 -10.75 -29.80
C ASP A 567 -6.93 -9.75 -29.61
N ILE A 568 -7.10 -9.19 -28.40
CA ILE A 568 -8.12 -8.17 -28.10
C ILE A 568 -7.94 -6.90 -28.96
N LEU A 569 -6.72 -6.63 -29.43
CA LEU A 569 -6.44 -5.52 -30.35
C LEU A 569 -6.98 -5.74 -31.77
N LYS A 570 -7.38 -6.98 -32.11
CA LYS A 570 -7.84 -7.43 -33.42
C LYS A 570 -9.35 -7.74 -33.47
N LEU A 571 -10.08 -7.50 -32.36
CA LEU A 571 -11.52 -7.77 -32.20
C LEU A 571 -12.34 -6.46 -32.15
N PRO A 572 -12.56 -5.78 -33.29
CA PRO A 572 -13.27 -4.50 -33.32
C PRO A 572 -14.73 -4.59 -32.86
N TYR A 573 -15.46 -5.66 -33.17
CA TYR A 573 -16.87 -5.82 -32.79
C TYR A 573 -17.02 -6.09 -31.28
N LEU A 574 -16.18 -6.95 -30.70
CA LEU A 574 -16.10 -7.12 -29.24
C LEU A 574 -15.76 -5.79 -28.54
N ARG A 575 -14.84 -4.99 -29.12
CA ARG A 575 -14.51 -3.66 -28.59
C ARG A 575 -15.66 -2.66 -28.71
N CYS A 576 -16.49 -2.75 -29.77
CA CYS A 576 -17.72 -1.97 -29.88
C CYS A 576 -18.74 -2.33 -28.80
N ILE A 577 -18.93 -3.62 -28.48
CA ILE A 577 -19.81 -4.06 -27.38
C ILE A 577 -19.36 -3.49 -26.04
N ILE A 578 -18.05 -3.47 -25.77
CA ILE A 578 -17.49 -2.93 -24.52
C ILE A 578 -17.66 -1.40 -24.45
N ASN A 579 -17.43 -0.70 -25.57
CA ASN A 579 -17.70 0.74 -25.66
C ASN A 579 -19.19 1.04 -25.45
N GLU A 580 -20.10 0.28 -26.07
CA GLU A 580 -21.54 0.51 -25.97
C GLU A 580 -22.08 0.18 -24.57
N THR A 581 -21.58 -0.88 -23.94
CA THR A 581 -21.79 -1.17 -22.51
C THR A 581 -21.39 0.03 -21.66
N LEU A 582 -20.18 0.57 -21.87
CA LEU A 582 -19.66 1.74 -21.15
C LEU A 582 -20.36 3.07 -21.52
N ARG A 583 -21.18 3.10 -22.59
CA ARG A 583 -22.01 4.24 -23.00
C ARG A 583 -23.39 4.20 -22.33
N LEU A 584 -23.96 3.02 -22.17
CA LEU A 584 -25.23 2.78 -21.49
C LEU A 584 -25.05 2.78 -19.96
N PHE A 585 -24.03 2.08 -19.49
CA PHE A 585 -23.75 1.81 -18.08
C PHE A 585 -22.29 2.18 -17.72
N PRO A 586 -21.95 3.49 -17.69
CA PRO A 586 -20.62 3.94 -17.29
C PRO A 586 -20.34 3.59 -15.83
N ALA A 587 -19.21 2.94 -15.55
CA ALA A 587 -18.78 2.50 -14.22
C ALA A 587 -18.41 3.64 -13.22
N GLY A 588 -18.96 4.84 -13.42
CA GLY A 588 -18.81 6.04 -12.60
C GLY A 588 -19.73 7.15 -13.14
N PRO A 589 -20.98 7.29 -12.63
CA PRO A 589 -22.00 8.16 -13.22
C PRO A 589 -21.75 9.66 -13.06
N LEU A 590 -20.75 10.07 -12.25
CA LEU A 590 -20.35 11.46 -12.04
C LEU A 590 -19.43 12.02 -13.16
N LEU A 591 -19.25 11.29 -14.27
CA LEU A 591 -18.67 11.82 -15.51
C LEU A 591 -19.78 12.48 -16.35
N VAL A 592 -19.58 13.77 -16.69
CA VAL A 592 -20.51 14.70 -17.38
C VAL A 592 -21.40 14.00 -18.43
N PRO A 593 -22.74 14.20 -18.40
CA PRO A 593 -23.69 13.44 -19.22
C PRO A 593 -23.41 13.46 -20.74
N HIS A 594 -23.76 12.36 -21.41
CA HIS A 594 -23.46 12.13 -22.83
C HIS A 594 -24.75 12.06 -23.66
N PHE A 595 -24.90 12.96 -24.64
CA PHE A 595 -26.01 12.97 -25.61
C PHE A 595 -25.57 12.36 -26.96
N SER A 596 -26.51 11.78 -27.72
CA SER A 596 -26.24 11.33 -29.08
C SER A 596 -25.84 12.50 -29.99
N SER A 597 -24.86 12.28 -30.88
CA SER A 597 -24.38 13.29 -31.82
C SER A 597 -24.97 13.17 -33.23
N GLN A 598 -25.80 12.17 -33.47
CA GLN A 598 -26.49 11.90 -34.75
C GLN A 598 -27.93 11.49 -34.47
N GLU A 599 -28.83 11.80 -35.42
CA GLU A 599 -30.12 11.10 -35.48
C GLU A 599 -29.82 9.64 -35.83
N CYS A 600 -30.44 8.72 -35.10
CA CYS A 600 -30.41 7.32 -35.44
C CYS A 600 -31.80 6.71 -35.28
N THR A 601 -32.01 5.58 -35.94
CA THR A 601 -33.23 4.78 -35.81
C THR A 601 -32.81 3.34 -35.60
N ILE A 602 -33.21 2.76 -34.48
CA ILE A 602 -32.94 1.35 -34.13
C ILE A 602 -34.31 0.67 -34.04
N GLU A 603 -34.52 -0.36 -34.86
CA GLU A 603 -35.79 -1.10 -34.97
C GLU A 603 -37.05 -0.20 -35.03
N GLY A 604 -36.95 0.89 -35.81
CA GLY A 604 -38.05 1.85 -36.02
C GLY A 604 -38.19 2.98 -34.99
N TYR A 605 -37.49 2.93 -33.85
CA TYR A 605 -37.52 4.01 -32.86
C TYR A 605 -36.53 5.13 -33.21
N HIS A 606 -37.04 6.35 -33.41
CA HIS A 606 -36.26 7.53 -33.82
C HIS A 606 -35.82 8.39 -32.62
N ILE A 607 -34.52 8.70 -32.52
CA ILE A 607 -33.96 9.50 -31.43
C ILE A 607 -33.49 10.87 -31.95
N PRO A 608 -34.13 12.00 -31.55
CA PRO A 608 -33.76 13.34 -32.00
C PRO A 608 -32.53 13.89 -31.26
N LYS A 609 -32.00 15.01 -31.75
CA LYS A 609 -30.67 15.53 -31.40
C LYS A 609 -30.72 16.98 -30.90
N GLU A 610 -30.46 17.18 -29.61
CA GLU A 610 -30.26 18.51 -29.01
C GLU A 610 -28.77 18.78 -28.68
N ARG A 611 -28.43 20.05 -28.44
CA ARG A 611 -27.09 20.57 -28.78
C ARG A 611 -26.54 21.52 -27.72
N PHE A 612 -25.29 21.29 -27.31
CA PHE A 612 -24.39 22.32 -26.80
C PHE A 612 -22.98 22.10 -27.36
N GLU A 613 -22.22 23.18 -27.56
CA GLU A 613 -20.96 23.14 -28.30
C GLU A 613 -19.73 23.39 -27.41
N GLY A 614 -18.68 22.64 -27.68
CA GLY A 614 -17.39 22.65 -26.98
C GLY A 614 -16.31 22.09 -27.90
N ILE A 615 -15.08 22.58 -27.73
CA ILE A 615 -13.99 22.46 -28.70
C ILE A 615 -13.28 21.10 -28.60
N GLU A 616 -12.80 20.61 -29.76
CA GLU A 616 -11.95 19.42 -29.97
C GLU A 616 -12.53 18.02 -29.67
N GLY A 617 -13.22 17.48 -30.70
CA GLY A 617 -12.84 16.17 -31.29
C GLY A 617 -13.36 14.89 -30.65
N SER A 618 -13.47 14.79 -29.33
CA SER A 618 -13.73 13.51 -28.64
C SER A 618 -15.04 13.54 -27.85
N LYS A 619 -16.02 12.71 -28.22
CA LYS A 619 -17.39 12.74 -27.66
C LYS A 619 -17.90 11.42 -27.04
N PHE A 620 -16.99 10.48 -26.80
CA PHE A 620 -17.24 9.30 -25.96
C PHE A 620 -15.99 9.03 -25.13
N LEU A 621 -16.10 9.13 -23.79
CA LEU A 621 -14.95 9.18 -22.88
C LEU A 621 -15.17 8.35 -21.60
N PRO A 622 -15.36 7.03 -21.70
CA PRO A 622 -15.72 6.16 -20.56
C PRO A 622 -14.62 6.04 -19.50
N PHE A 623 -13.42 6.52 -19.82
CA PHE A 623 -12.28 6.62 -18.91
C PHE A 623 -11.74 8.06 -18.80
N GLY A 624 -12.51 9.08 -19.20
CA GLY A 624 -12.07 10.48 -19.26
C GLY A 624 -11.05 10.78 -20.37
N MET A 625 -10.58 12.04 -20.43
CA MET A 625 -9.62 12.51 -21.45
C MET A 625 -8.47 13.34 -20.87
N GLY A 626 -7.33 13.35 -21.59
CA GLY A 626 -6.21 14.23 -21.32
C GLY A 626 -5.64 14.04 -19.92
N ARG A 627 -5.43 15.14 -19.18
CA ARG A 627 -4.85 15.11 -17.82
C ARG A 627 -5.77 14.49 -16.76
N ARG A 628 -7.02 14.16 -17.09
CA ARG A 628 -8.00 13.45 -16.24
C ARG A 628 -8.34 12.05 -16.77
N ALA A 629 -7.67 11.56 -17.82
CA ALA A 629 -7.86 10.19 -18.28
C ALA A 629 -7.40 9.18 -17.21
N CYS A 630 -8.18 8.13 -16.98
CA CYS A 630 -7.86 7.07 -16.05
C CYS A 630 -6.55 6.37 -16.49
N PRO A 631 -5.51 6.32 -15.63
CA PRO A 631 -4.24 5.67 -15.99
C PRO A 631 -4.38 4.15 -16.15
N GLY A 632 -5.44 3.56 -15.61
CA GLY A 632 -5.80 2.15 -15.80
C GLY A 632 -6.60 1.87 -17.08
N SER A 633 -7.03 2.88 -17.84
CA SER A 633 -7.91 2.72 -19.02
C SER A 633 -7.43 1.67 -20.04
N GLY A 634 -6.15 1.71 -20.41
CA GLY A 634 -5.54 0.76 -21.33
C GLY A 634 -5.43 -0.66 -20.78
N LEU A 635 -5.42 -0.84 -19.46
CA LEU A 635 -5.48 -2.15 -18.80
C LEU A 635 -6.93 -2.63 -18.67
N ALA A 636 -7.85 -1.76 -18.26
CA ALA A 636 -9.27 -2.07 -18.13
C ALA A 636 -9.88 -2.53 -19.46
N MET A 637 -9.65 -1.80 -20.57
CA MET A 637 -10.14 -2.21 -21.89
C MET A 637 -9.62 -3.57 -22.34
N ARG A 638 -8.39 -3.94 -21.97
CA ARG A 638 -7.81 -5.25 -22.29
C ARG A 638 -8.34 -6.35 -21.37
N LEU A 639 -8.47 -6.07 -20.06
CA LEU A 639 -8.99 -7.02 -19.08
C LEU A 639 -10.45 -7.34 -19.35
N ILE A 640 -11.29 -6.32 -19.54
CA ILE A 640 -12.71 -6.47 -19.90
C ILE A 640 -12.82 -7.19 -21.25
N GLY A 641 -12.01 -6.84 -22.25
CA GLY A 641 -11.99 -7.53 -23.54
C GLY A 641 -11.57 -8.99 -23.47
N LEU A 642 -10.56 -9.31 -22.67
CA LEU A 642 -10.07 -10.67 -22.48
C LEU A 642 -11.09 -11.53 -21.74
N SER A 643 -11.60 -11.07 -20.60
CA SER A 643 -12.60 -11.80 -19.82
C SER A 643 -13.92 -11.96 -20.56
N LEU A 644 -14.45 -10.90 -21.18
CA LEU A 644 -15.69 -10.95 -21.96
C LEU A 644 -15.55 -11.86 -23.19
N GLY A 645 -14.42 -11.75 -23.91
CA GLY A 645 -14.14 -12.61 -25.06
C GLY A 645 -14.00 -14.09 -24.68
N LEU A 646 -13.36 -14.39 -23.55
CA LEU A 646 -13.30 -15.76 -23.01
C LEU A 646 -14.69 -16.27 -22.57
N PHE A 647 -15.52 -15.44 -21.94
CA PHE A 647 -16.89 -15.83 -21.57
C PHE A 647 -17.78 -16.12 -22.79
N ILE A 648 -17.70 -15.32 -23.86
CA ILE A 648 -18.43 -15.54 -25.12
C ILE A 648 -17.91 -16.79 -25.85
N LYS A 649 -16.58 -17.01 -25.84
CA LYS A 649 -15.92 -18.11 -26.54
C LYS A 649 -16.12 -19.46 -25.87
N CYS A 650 -15.85 -19.56 -24.58
CA CYS A 650 -15.71 -20.85 -23.89
C CYS A 650 -17.04 -21.46 -23.42
N PHE A 651 -18.06 -20.64 -23.21
CA PHE A 651 -19.31 -21.05 -22.57
C PHE A 651 -20.55 -20.67 -23.39
N GLU A 652 -21.55 -21.54 -23.36
CA GLU A 652 -22.93 -21.19 -23.67
C GLU A 652 -23.62 -20.70 -22.40
N TRP A 653 -24.52 -19.73 -22.53
CA TRP A 653 -25.19 -19.08 -21.42
C TRP A 653 -26.70 -19.08 -21.63
N GLU A 654 -27.46 -19.37 -20.57
CA GLU A 654 -28.93 -19.46 -20.58
C GLU A 654 -29.49 -18.62 -19.42
N ILE A 655 -30.54 -17.83 -19.66
CA ILE A 655 -31.16 -16.98 -18.64
C ILE A 655 -31.98 -17.84 -17.68
N ILE A 656 -31.93 -17.54 -16.38
CA ILE A 656 -32.72 -18.25 -15.36
C ILE A 656 -34.16 -17.73 -15.38
N GLY A 657 -35.07 -18.54 -15.93
CA GLY A 657 -36.51 -18.25 -15.96
C GLY A 657 -37.02 -17.63 -17.28
N PRO A 658 -38.34 -17.39 -17.39
CA PRO A 658 -39.01 -17.07 -18.65
C PRO A 658 -38.96 -15.56 -19.01
N GLY A 659 -37.82 -14.89 -18.75
CA GLY A 659 -37.69 -13.43 -18.86
C GLY A 659 -36.35 -12.96 -19.42
N LEU A 660 -36.23 -11.65 -19.61
CA LEU A 660 -34.96 -10.98 -19.89
C LEU A 660 -34.22 -10.67 -18.57
N VAL A 661 -32.89 -10.56 -18.63
CA VAL A 661 -32.07 -10.09 -17.51
C VAL A 661 -32.50 -8.68 -17.12
N GLY A 662 -32.83 -8.47 -15.85
CA GLY A 662 -33.16 -7.15 -15.31
C GLY A 662 -32.02 -6.15 -15.50
N LEU A 663 -32.32 -4.97 -16.02
CA LEU A 663 -31.37 -3.86 -16.24
C LEU A 663 -31.59 -2.70 -15.26
N GLY A 664 -32.11 -2.99 -14.07
CA GLY A 664 -32.22 -2.00 -12.99
C GLY A 664 -30.85 -1.58 -12.46
N GLU A 665 -30.72 -0.34 -12.03
CA GLU A 665 -29.47 0.28 -11.55
C GLU A 665 -29.50 0.43 -10.02
N SER A 666 -28.38 0.16 -9.34
CA SER A 666 -28.22 0.48 -7.91
C SER A 666 -27.85 1.95 -7.72
N CYS A 667 -28.28 2.54 -6.60
CA CYS A 667 -27.98 3.94 -6.28
C CYS A 667 -26.59 4.05 -5.62
N GLY A 668 -25.54 4.33 -6.40
CA GLY A 668 -24.17 4.30 -5.89
C GLY A 668 -23.15 5.11 -6.71
N LEU A 669 -21.91 5.13 -6.22
CA LEU A 669 -20.77 5.86 -6.80
C LEU A 669 -20.24 5.20 -8.10
N MET A 670 -20.67 3.97 -8.37
CA MET A 670 -20.54 3.31 -9.69
C MET A 670 -21.93 2.81 -10.09
N LEU A 671 -22.29 2.99 -11.36
CA LEU A 671 -23.55 2.52 -11.91
C LEU A 671 -23.48 0.98 -12.02
N SER A 672 -23.98 0.30 -10.99
CA SER A 672 -23.95 -1.16 -10.84
C SER A 672 -25.36 -1.72 -10.98
N LYS A 673 -25.52 -3.03 -11.17
CA LYS A 673 -26.86 -3.61 -11.27
C LYS A 673 -27.57 -3.57 -9.92
N LEU A 674 -28.89 -3.32 -9.94
CA LEU A 674 -29.76 -3.43 -8.77
C LEU A 674 -29.89 -4.87 -8.27
N GLU A 675 -29.93 -5.81 -9.22
CA GLU A 675 -29.96 -7.26 -8.99
C GLU A 675 -28.74 -7.86 -9.73
N PRO A 676 -27.86 -8.63 -9.07
CA PRO A 676 -26.68 -9.23 -9.72
C PRO A 676 -27.03 -10.09 -10.94
N LEU A 677 -26.08 -10.24 -11.87
CA LEU A 677 -26.29 -11.12 -13.03
C LEU A 677 -26.28 -12.61 -12.63
N GLU A 678 -27.47 -13.19 -12.50
CA GLU A 678 -27.65 -14.65 -12.41
C GLU A 678 -27.96 -15.25 -13.79
N ALA A 679 -27.15 -16.23 -14.22
CA ALA A 679 -27.32 -16.98 -15.46
C ALA A 679 -26.73 -18.38 -15.33
N LEU A 680 -27.33 -19.36 -16.02
CA LEU A 680 -26.72 -20.68 -16.19
C LEU A 680 -25.64 -20.60 -17.27
N TYR A 681 -24.58 -21.39 -17.10
CA TYR A 681 -23.55 -21.57 -18.12
C TYR A 681 -23.15 -23.03 -18.26
N ARG A 682 -22.81 -23.43 -19.49
CA ARG A 682 -22.16 -24.73 -19.78
C ARG A 682 -20.96 -24.53 -20.70
N PRO A 683 -19.87 -25.30 -20.57
CA PRO A 683 -18.79 -25.31 -21.56
C PRO A 683 -19.35 -25.63 -22.95
N ARG A 684 -18.87 -24.93 -23.99
CA ARG A 684 -19.13 -25.35 -25.39
C ARG A 684 -18.48 -26.71 -25.64
N GLU A 685 -19.20 -27.62 -26.31
CA GLU A 685 -18.67 -28.96 -26.62
C GLU A 685 -17.33 -28.90 -27.38
N SER A 686 -17.21 -28.01 -28.37
CA SER A 686 -15.98 -27.80 -29.13
C SER A 686 -14.83 -27.20 -28.32
N MET A 687 -15.12 -26.54 -27.20
CA MET A 687 -14.13 -26.01 -26.26
C MET A 687 -13.83 -26.98 -25.11
N ALA A 688 -14.63 -28.02 -24.90
CA ALA A 688 -14.56 -28.89 -23.73
C ALA A 688 -13.20 -29.61 -23.61
N THR A 689 -12.67 -30.13 -24.73
CA THR A 689 -11.36 -30.80 -24.77
C THR A 689 -10.17 -29.86 -24.53
N LEU A 690 -10.30 -28.56 -24.83
CA LEU A 690 -9.29 -27.56 -24.50
C LEU A 690 -9.41 -27.11 -23.05
N LEU A 691 -10.64 -26.93 -22.55
CA LEU A 691 -10.90 -26.55 -21.16
C LEU A 691 -10.51 -27.65 -20.17
N SER A 692 -10.59 -28.94 -20.56
CA SER A 692 -10.15 -30.07 -19.73
C SER A 692 -8.62 -30.24 -19.63
N GLN A 693 -7.84 -29.29 -20.15
CA GLN A 693 -6.36 -29.26 -20.04
C GLN A 693 -5.88 -28.26 -18.97
N PHE A 694 -6.81 -27.62 -18.24
CA PHE A 694 -6.58 -26.60 -17.21
C PHE A 694 -7.26 -26.96 -15.89
#